data_AF-A0A815E7B8-F1
#
_entry.id   AF-A0A815E7B8-F1
#
_cell.length_a   1.000
_cell.length_b   1.000
_cell.length_c   1.000
_cell.angle_alpha   90.00
_cell.angle_beta   90.00
_cell.angle_gamma   90.00
#
_symmetry.space_group_name_H-M   'P 1'
#
loop_
_entity.id
_entity.type
_entity.pdbx_description
1 polymer ?
#
loop_
_entity_poly.entity_id
_entity_poly.type
_entity_poly.pdbx_seq_one_letter_code
_entity_poly.pdbx_strand_id
1 'polypeptide(L)'
;MTNLVIKCRNVGEKWIQLIMESIKNPSSPDFDKMDVLRDKIVIIGVVCLLTFSMYTDDSNSIALSNQNVISLLAIVTTIHDNMILSKKKTNMSIFIRNLMRSSERILVSIHPKMSELLEKSSYAILNEFCALYWAVIRNKGIMNGKWKKRNADMYDGWHDGEYESNKISIDCLKGLFSVNNMTVGFLPDRITSDKLFVRVFGHHIFEVQAAELEDSYITKHEYHVDGNVHYEFRHDYRSGGLTVYERHVKTNDKFELVLSSCFENELPEIFASNYSHWWNENTKTVEFRPIHFQDAKFLNDTHCIIALKKGFIRTNNTEYRQYLINRSSPFFQYLSKRYFIRLDDEPHVYMLKENDIIHIHLTRLGIAFKYNTQTNIITSREYSDMYIDENQWFGTLTGLKSGLLLSPIAIGNDRNRHYLCRKLIVPFGQVQAKRKSDNNHQIVTIERKSLPAPFLHQYLVFILNDRFRILQPTESPTGWLYLALLHATTSHPLPDQYTGMTGMERAFQLLKSVGSWSDQPFDAVARNILLQIATISPKVNYYPEHLRCMESITWNSDSLPHSLEHFGYYLIANKLVEASEELNFMHSTSTSNDELHKIFENKNYNENLLAKLYWDYRDSYNPTARLSAQMESEIWRKSETKSYQPVWQSCPLAANYSSLSLTGSLYASGDLNLKDSTQLQCFPLSR
;
A
#
# COMPACT_ATOMS: atom_id res chain seq x y z
N MET A 1 -18.91 -50.41 -32.38
CA MET A 1 -19.04 -48.98 -32.03
C MET A 1 -18.99 -48.75 -30.53
N THR A 2 -19.73 -49.51 -29.72
CA THR A 2 -19.74 -49.50 -28.24
C THR A 2 -18.36 -49.58 -27.56
N ASN A 3 -17.46 -50.44 -28.04
CA ASN A 3 -16.12 -50.60 -27.45
C ASN A 3 -15.23 -49.34 -27.62
N LEU A 4 -15.46 -48.55 -28.68
CA LEU A 4 -14.76 -47.29 -28.91
C LEU A 4 -15.22 -46.21 -27.93
N VAL A 5 -16.53 -46.12 -27.69
CA VAL A 5 -17.16 -45.13 -26.79
C VAL A 5 -16.69 -45.32 -25.35
N ILE A 6 -16.61 -46.56 -24.88
CA ILE A 6 -16.07 -46.89 -23.55
C ILE A 6 -14.59 -46.52 -23.46
N LYS A 7 -13.79 -46.81 -24.51
CA LYS A 7 -12.38 -46.43 -24.55
C LYS A 7 -12.19 -44.90 -24.49
N CYS A 8 -13.03 -44.14 -25.19
CA CYS A 8 -13.02 -42.67 -25.13
C CYS A 8 -13.30 -42.16 -23.71
N ARG A 9 -14.29 -42.73 -23.02
CA ARG A 9 -14.60 -42.38 -21.62
C ARG A 9 -13.43 -42.63 -20.69
N ASN A 10 -12.83 -43.82 -20.75
CA ASN A 10 -11.71 -44.18 -19.89
C ASN A 10 -10.49 -43.26 -20.12
N VAL A 11 -10.25 -42.85 -21.37
CA VAL A 11 -9.18 -41.88 -21.69
C VAL A 11 -9.51 -40.50 -21.12
N GLY A 12 -10.75 -40.03 -21.25
CA GLY A 12 -11.19 -38.74 -20.72
C GLY A 12 -11.14 -38.68 -19.19
N GLU A 13 -11.57 -39.72 -18.49
CA GLU A 13 -11.44 -39.84 -17.03
C GLU A 13 -9.98 -39.81 -16.58
N LYS A 14 -9.10 -40.53 -17.30
CA LYS A 14 -7.65 -40.48 -17.03
C LYS A 14 -7.08 -39.08 -17.23
N TRP A 15 -7.53 -38.35 -18.25
CA TRP A 15 -7.11 -36.96 -18.45
C TRP A 15 -7.60 -36.04 -17.33
N ILE A 16 -8.84 -36.19 -16.87
CA ILE A 16 -9.36 -35.43 -15.73
C ILE A 16 -8.48 -35.68 -14.49
N GLN A 17 -8.15 -36.94 -14.20
CA GLN A 17 -7.27 -37.30 -13.08
C GLN A 17 -5.89 -36.64 -13.19
N LEU A 18 -5.23 -36.75 -14.34
CA LEU A 18 -3.90 -36.17 -14.57
C LEU A 18 -3.90 -34.63 -14.45
N ILE A 19 -4.95 -33.96 -14.95
CA ILE A 19 -5.06 -32.51 -14.83
C ILE A 19 -5.31 -32.11 -13.37
N MET A 20 -6.16 -32.84 -12.64
CA MET A 20 -6.39 -32.60 -11.22
C MET A 20 -5.10 -32.79 -10.39
N GLU A 21 -4.28 -33.80 -10.68
CA GLU A 21 -2.97 -34.00 -10.05
C GLU A 21 -2.00 -32.84 -10.38
N SER A 22 -2.02 -32.36 -11.62
CA SER A 22 -1.20 -31.22 -12.05
C SER A 22 -1.62 -29.90 -11.39
N ILE A 23 -2.92 -29.71 -11.15
CA ILE A 23 -3.46 -28.55 -10.41
C ILE A 23 -3.07 -28.63 -8.93
N LYS A 24 -3.01 -29.84 -8.35
CA LYS A 24 -2.62 -30.05 -6.95
C LYS A 24 -1.13 -29.79 -6.70
N ASN A 25 -0.26 -30.22 -7.62
CA ASN A 25 1.18 -30.04 -7.53
C ASN A 25 1.70 -29.14 -8.65
N PRO A 26 1.39 -27.84 -8.64
CA PRO A 26 1.77 -26.95 -9.72
C PRO A 26 3.28 -26.71 -9.70
N SER A 27 3.94 -26.87 -10.85
CA SER A 27 5.37 -26.53 -11.00
C SER A 27 5.62 -25.02 -10.93
N SER A 28 4.57 -24.18 -11.07
CA SER A 28 4.63 -22.73 -10.94
C SER A 28 3.25 -22.16 -10.50
N PRO A 29 3.19 -21.11 -9.65
CA PRO A 29 1.94 -20.53 -9.14
C PRO A 29 1.29 -19.56 -10.14
N ASP A 30 1.07 -20.00 -11.38
CA ASP A 30 0.42 -19.21 -12.43
C ASP A 30 -1.09 -19.51 -12.45
N PHE A 31 -1.87 -18.67 -11.78
CA PHE A 31 -3.32 -18.86 -11.62
C PHE A 31 -4.09 -18.87 -12.95
N ASP A 32 -3.66 -18.07 -13.93
CA ASP A 32 -4.31 -18.04 -15.25
C ASP A 32 -4.14 -19.37 -15.98
N LYS A 33 -2.97 -20.00 -15.86
CA LYS A 33 -2.75 -21.35 -16.41
C LYS A 33 -3.61 -22.40 -15.70
N MET A 34 -3.80 -22.29 -14.38
CA MET A 34 -4.65 -23.22 -13.63
C MET A 34 -6.11 -23.10 -14.03
N ASP A 35 -6.62 -21.88 -14.24
CA ASP A 35 -8.00 -21.68 -14.69
C ASP A 35 -8.22 -22.23 -16.11
N VAL A 36 -7.23 -22.09 -17.02
CA VAL A 36 -7.27 -22.75 -18.34
C VAL A 36 -7.31 -24.28 -18.21
N LEU A 37 -6.57 -24.86 -17.26
CA LEU A 37 -6.62 -26.30 -17.00
C LEU A 37 -7.99 -26.74 -16.46
N ARG A 38 -8.63 -25.94 -15.59
CA ARG A 38 -10.00 -26.21 -15.11
C ARG A 38 -11.04 -26.12 -16.21
N ASP A 39 -10.94 -25.12 -17.09
CA ASP A 39 -11.81 -25.01 -18.27
C ASP A 39 -11.68 -26.25 -19.17
N LYS A 40 -10.47 -26.80 -19.31
CA LYS A 40 -10.25 -28.07 -20.01
C LYS A 40 -10.89 -29.26 -19.30
N ILE A 41 -10.86 -29.33 -17.96
CA ILE A 41 -11.56 -30.37 -17.19
C ILE A 41 -13.05 -30.34 -17.52
N VAL A 42 -13.69 -29.17 -17.54
CA VAL A 42 -15.10 -29.02 -17.89
C VAL A 42 -15.37 -29.56 -19.30
N ILE A 43 -14.56 -29.18 -20.29
CA ILE A 43 -14.73 -29.65 -21.67
C ILE A 43 -14.58 -31.16 -21.78
N ILE A 44 -13.55 -31.74 -21.15
CA ILE A 44 -13.32 -33.20 -21.17
C ILE A 44 -14.48 -33.92 -20.47
N GLY A 45 -14.95 -33.41 -19.34
CA GLY A 45 -16.10 -33.94 -18.62
C GLY A 45 -17.36 -33.97 -19.49
N VAL A 46 -17.65 -32.90 -20.22
CA VAL A 46 -18.79 -32.84 -21.15
C VAL A 46 -18.66 -33.90 -22.24
N VAL A 47 -17.47 -34.07 -22.83
CA VAL A 47 -17.23 -35.12 -23.83
C VAL A 47 -17.46 -36.51 -23.23
N CYS A 48 -17.01 -36.75 -22.00
CA CYS A 48 -17.30 -37.98 -21.28
C CYS A 48 -18.81 -38.18 -21.05
N LEU A 49 -19.57 -37.14 -20.70
CA LEU A 49 -21.03 -37.22 -20.56
C LEU A 49 -21.73 -37.58 -21.87
N LEU A 50 -21.29 -37.02 -23.00
CA LEU A 50 -21.86 -37.34 -24.31
C LEU A 50 -21.77 -38.84 -24.64
N THR A 51 -20.75 -39.54 -24.13
CA THR A 51 -20.61 -41.00 -24.34
C THR A 51 -21.75 -41.82 -23.75
N PHE A 52 -22.51 -41.25 -22.80
CA PHE A 52 -23.63 -41.94 -22.18
C PHE A 52 -24.90 -41.94 -23.04
N SER A 53 -24.96 -41.18 -24.15
CA SER A 53 -26.09 -41.25 -25.10
C SER A 53 -26.33 -42.66 -25.65
N MET A 54 -25.34 -43.55 -25.62
CA MET A 54 -25.54 -44.95 -26.03
C MET A 54 -26.56 -45.71 -25.16
N TYR A 55 -26.88 -45.20 -23.97
CA TYR A 55 -27.88 -45.78 -23.06
C TYR A 55 -29.28 -45.15 -23.20
N THR A 56 -29.40 -44.05 -23.96
CA THR A 56 -30.69 -43.37 -24.18
C THR A 56 -31.52 -43.98 -25.30
N ASP A 57 -30.88 -44.66 -26.27
CA ASP A 57 -31.58 -45.30 -27.38
C ASP A 57 -32.20 -46.64 -26.96
N ASP A 58 -33.53 -46.75 -27.02
CA ASP A 58 -34.26 -47.98 -26.69
C ASP A 58 -34.01 -49.13 -27.69
N SER A 59 -33.39 -48.85 -28.84
CA SER A 59 -32.96 -49.86 -29.81
C SER A 59 -31.68 -50.61 -29.41
N ASN A 60 -30.93 -50.09 -28.43
CA ASN A 60 -29.69 -50.70 -27.93
C ASN A 60 -29.93 -51.34 -26.55
N SER A 61 -29.91 -52.67 -26.48
CA SER A 61 -30.09 -53.45 -25.23
C SER A 61 -28.83 -53.44 -24.34
N ILE A 62 -28.21 -52.28 -24.12
CA ILE A 62 -27.00 -52.16 -23.30
C ILE A 62 -27.44 -51.77 -21.89
N ALA A 63 -27.27 -52.68 -20.94
CA ALA A 63 -27.57 -52.41 -19.53
C ALA A 63 -26.54 -51.46 -18.92
N LEU A 64 -27.02 -50.49 -18.15
CA LEU A 64 -26.18 -49.59 -17.35
C LEU A 64 -25.66 -50.37 -16.13
N SER A 65 -24.35 -50.32 -15.87
CA SER A 65 -23.71 -51.04 -14.77
C SER A 65 -23.45 -50.12 -13.57
N ASN A 66 -23.22 -50.70 -12.39
CA ASN A 66 -22.91 -49.94 -11.17
C ASN A 66 -21.70 -49.01 -11.37
N GLN A 67 -20.62 -49.52 -11.96
CA GLN A 67 -19.41 -48.73 -12.25
C GLN A 67 -19.69 -47.54 -13.18
N ASN A 68 -20.59 -47.72 -14.15
CA ASN A 68 -20.97 -46.65 -15.08
C ASN A 68 -21.75 -45.53 -14.37
N VAL A 69 -22.58 -45.85 -13.38
CA VAL A 69 -23.29 -44.85 -12.57
C VAL A 69 -22.33 -44.06 -11.68
N ILE A 70 -21.35 -44.74 -11.07
CA ILE A 70 -20.32 -44.07 -10.24
C ILE A 70 -19.49 -43.12 -11.10
N SER A 71 -19.03 -43.59 -12.26
CA SER A 71 -18.33 -42.77 -13.26
C SER A 71 -19.17 -41.57 -13.70
N LEU A 72 -20.46 -41.76 -13.96
CA LEU A 72 -21.38 -40.69 -14.31
C LEU A 72 -21.43 -39.62 -13.20
N LEU A 73 -21.74 -40.01 -11.96
CA LEU A 73 -21.83 -39.10 -10.81
C LEU A 73 -20.52 -38.35 -10.56
N ALA A 74 -19.39 -39.06 -10.69
CA ALA A 74 -18.05 -38.50 -10.59
C ALA A 74 -17.84 -37.37 -11.61
N ILE A 75 -18.14 -37.62 -12.88
CA ILE A 75 -17.99 -36.64 -13.97
C ILE A 75 -18.91 -35.44 -13.75
N VAL A 76 -20.20 -35.66 -13.44
CA VAL A 76 -21.16 -34.55 -13.25
C VAL A 76 -20.73 -33.66 -12.08
N THR A 77 -20.31 -34.24 -10.96
CA THR A 77 -19.81 -33.50 -9.79
C THR A 77 -18.56 -32.70 -10.13
N THR A 78 -17.60 -33.31 -10.83
CA THR A 78 -16.37 -32.61 -11.24
C THR A 78 -16.64 -31.45 -12.20
N ILE A 79 -17.60 -31.59 -13.13
CA ILE A 79 -18.02 -30.48 -14.00
C ILE A 79 -18.64 -29.36 -13.16
N HIS A 80 -19.56 -29.71 -12.26
CA HIS A 80 -20.25 -28.76 -11.40
C HIS A 80 -19.27 -27.92 -10.57
N ASP A 81 -18.36 -28.58 -9.88
CA ASP A 81 -17.38 -27.94 -8.99
C ASP A 81 -16.46 -26.97 -9.76
N ASN A 82 -15.96 -27.37 -10.94
CA ASN A 82 -15.09 -26.50 -11.74
C ASN A 82 -15.86 -25.36 -12.43
N MET A 83 -17.15 -25.54 -12.71
CA MET A 83 -18.01 -24.46 -13.21
C MET A 83 -18.32 -23.39 -12.16
N ILE A 84 -18.40 -23.74 -10.88
CA ILE A 84 -18.57 -22.76 -9.80
C ILE A 84 -17.34 -21.85 -9.73
N LEU A 85 -16.14 -22.45 -9.79
CA LEU A 85 -14.88 -21.73 -9.70
C LEU A 85 -14.59 -20.82 -10.91
N SER A 86 -15.11 -21.15 -12.09
CA SER A 86 -14.87 -20.37 -13.30
C SER A 86 -15.58 -19.02 -13.22
N LYS A 87 -14.82 -17.96 -12.91
CA LYS A 87 -15.29 -16.56 -12.90
C LYS A 87 -15.75 -16.08 -14.29
N LYS A 88 -15.38 -16.79 -15.37
CA LYS A 88 -15.62 -16.44 -16.79
C LYS A 88 -16.83 -17.16 -17.40
N LYS A 89 -17.92 -17.38 -16.65
CA LYS A 89 -19.18 -17.95 -17.18
C LYS A 89 -19.67 -17.27 -18.47
N THR A 90 -19.30 -16.01 -18.68
CA THR A 90 -19.72 -15.18 -19.81
C THR A 90 -18.91 -15.33 -21.11
N ASN A 91 -17.69 -15.89 -21.08
CA ASN A 91 -16.81 -15.99 -22.27
C ASN A 91 -16.81 -17.36 -22.98
N MET A 92 -17.71 -18.27 -22.60
CA MET A 92 -17.82 -19.59 -23.23
C MET A 92 -18.40 -19.49 -24.65
N SER A 93 -17.72 -20.11 -25.62
CA SER A 93 -18.16 -20.13 -27.02
C SER A 93 -19.55 -20.77 -27.16
N ILE A 94 -20.29 -20.36 -28.20
CA ILE A 94 -21.63 -20.89 -28.49
C ILE A 94 -21.59 -22.41 -28.66
N PHE A 95 -20.51 -22.93 -29.27
CA PHE A 95 -20.29 -24.36 -29.46
C PHE A 95 -20.25 -25.12 -28.13
N ILE A 96 -19.43 -24.69 -27.16
CA ILE A 96 -19.36 -25.37 -25.86
C ILE A 96 -20.68 -25.27 -25.09
N ARG A 97 -21.38 -24.13 -25.18
CA ARG A 97 -22.70 -23.96 -24.55
C ARG A 97 -23.74 -24.95 -25.10
N ASN A 98 -23.70 -25.21 -26.40
CA ASN A 98 -24.58 -26.19 -27.03
C ASN A 98 -24.21 -27.63 -26.62
N LEU A 99 -22.91 -27.94 -26.46
CA LEU A 99 -22.47 -29.23 -25.93
C LEU A 99 -22.93 -29.45 -24.48
N MET A 100 -22.79 -28.44 -23.62
CA MET A 100 -23.28 -28.48 -22.22
C MET A 100 -24.79 -28.79 -22.16
N ARG A 101 -25.60 -28.07 -22.95
CA ARG A 101 -27.05 -28.34 -23.05
C ARG A 101 -27.35 -29.75 -23.55
N SER A 102 -26.51 -30.27 -24.45
CA SER A 102 -26.65 -31.64 -24.95
C SER A 102 -26.33 -32.66 -23.85
N SER A 103 -25.30 -32.42 -23.03
CA SER A 103 -24.99 -33.27 -21.88
C SER A 103 -26.08 -33.23 -20.79
N GLU A 104 -26.68 -32.06 -20.52
CA GLU A 104 -27.81 -31.94 -19.60
C GLU A 104 -29.02 -32.75 -20.06
N ARG A 105 -29.33 -32.72 -21.36
CA ARG A 105 -30.41 -33.53 -21.95
C ARG A 105 -30.15 -35.03 -21.80
N ILE A 106 -28.92 -35.47 -22.05
CA ILE A 106 -28.52 -36.87 -21.88
C ILE A 106 -28.69 -37.30 -20.42
N LEU A 107 -28.29 -36.46 -19.46
CA LEU A 107 -28.47 -36.74 -18.03
C LEU A 107 -29.95 -36.93 -17.68
N VAL A 108 -30.83 -36.02 -18.12
CA VAL A 108 -32.27 -36.15 -17.90
C VAL A 108 -32.85 -37.40 -18.56
N SER A 109 -32.38 -37.77 -19.76
CA SER A 109 -32.84 -38.97 -20.46
C SER A 109 -32.37 -40.29 -19.81
N ILE A 110 -31.20 -40.31 -19.16
CA ILE A 110 -30.65 -41.52 -18.51
C ILE A 110 -31.15 -41.67 -17.08
N HIS A 111 -31.51 -40.55 -16.43
CA HIS A 111 -31.91 -40.51 -15.02
C HIS A 111 -32.97 -41.56 -14.62
N PRO A 112 -34.01 -41.86 -15.42
CA PRO A 112 -34.97 -42.91 -15.08
C PRO A 112 -34.33 -44.30 -14.95
N LYS A 113 -33.47 -44.69 -15.91
CA LYS A 113 -32.75 -45.97 -15.90
C LYS A 113 -31.76 -46.04 -14.73
N MET A 114 -31.15 -44.90 -14.38
CA MET A 114 -30.27 -44.79 -13.21
C MET A 114 -31.05 -44.91 -11.90
N SER A 115 -32.18 -44.22 -11.74
CA SER A 115 -33.03 -44.26 -10.54
C SER A 115 -33.51 -45.69 -10.24
N GLU A 116 -33.92 -46.43 -11.27
CA GLU A 116 -34.32 -47.84 -11.14
C GLU A 116 -33.16 -48.74 -10.66
N LEU A 117 -31.93 -48.50 -11.16
CA LEU A 117 -30.75 -49.24 -10.73
C LEU A 117 -30.30 -48.88 -9.30
N LEU A 118 -30.44 -47.62 -8.90
CA LEU A 118 -30.16 -47.18 -7.54
C LEU A 118 -31.11 -47.87 -6.55
N GLU A 119 -32.40 -47.97 -6.87
CA GLU A 119 -33.37 -48.70 -6.05
C GLU A 119 -33.09 -50.21 -6.01
N LYS A 120 -32.81 -50.85 -7.16
CA LYS A 120 -32.48 -52.28 -7.24
C LYS A 120 -31.23 -52.67 -6.46
N SER A 121 -30.25 -51.76 -6.38
CA SER A 121 -29.01 -51.96 -5.64
C SER A 121 -29.10 -51.57 -4.17
N SER A 122 -30.31 -51.24 -3.66
CA SER A 122 -30.51 -50.70 -2.31
C SER A 122 -29.59 -49.50 -2.03
N TYR A 123 -29.33 -48.68 -3.05
CA TYR A 123 -28.48 -47.50 -3.03
C TYR A 123 -27.00 -47.75 -2.66
N ALA A 124 -26.51 -48.99 -2.75
CA ALA A 124 -25.10 -49.32 -2.49
C ALA A 124 -24.13 -48.50 -3.37
N ILE A 125 -24.55 -48.16 -4.59
CA ILE A 125 -23.80 -47.32 -5.54
C ILE A 125 -23.50 -45.93 -4.95
N LEU A 126 -24.45 -45.33 -4.22
CA LEU A 126 -24.26 -44.01 -3.60
C LEU A 126 -23.26 -44.07 -2.44
N ASN A 127 -23.23 -45.18 -1.70
CA ASN A 127 -22.21 -45.40 -0.66
C ASN A 127 -20.80 -45.45 -1.27
N GLU A 128 -20.64 -46.15 -2.40
CA GLU A 128 -19.36 -46.24 -3.11
C GLU A 128 -18.91 -44.88 -3.68
N PHE A 129 -19.84 -44.11 -4.26
CA PHE A 129 -19.57 -42.74 -4.71
C PHE A 129 -19.13 -41.83 -3.56
N CYS A 130 -19.85 -41.83 -2.44
CA CYS A 130 -19.50 -41.06 -1.26
C CYS A 130 -18.11 -41.44 -0.71
N ALA A 131 -17.76 -42.73 -0.69
CA ALA A 131 -16.45 -43.19 -0.25
C ALA A 131 -15.29 -42.70 -1.15
N LEU A 132 -15.55 -42.44 -2.44
CA LEU A 132 -14.56 -41.88 -3.36
C LEU A 132 -14.40 -40.36 -3.21
N TYR A 133 -15.50 -39.63 -2.99
CA TYR A 133 -15.53 -38.16 -3.03
C TYR A 133 -15.42 -37.47 -1.66
N TRP A 134 -15.75 -38.19 -0.58
CA TRP A 134 -15.66 -37.70 0.80
C TRP A 134 -14.52 -38.39 1.57
N ALA A 135 -13.44 -37.65 1.84
CA ALA A 135 -12.20 -38.21 2.36
C ALA A 135 -12.36 -38.85 3.76
N VAL A 136 -13.31 -38.37 4.58
CA VAL A 136 -13.60 -38.93 5.91
C VAL A 136 -14.01 -40.40 5.84
N ILE A 137 -14.81 -40.78 4.84
CA ILE A 137 -15.29 -42.16 4.68
C ILE A 137 -14.22 -43.06 4.09
N ARG A 138 -13.41 -42.54 3.16
CA ARG A 138 -12.30 -43.27 2.53
C ARG A 138 -11.36 -43.90 3.57
N ASN A 139 -11.18 -43.24 4.71
CA ASN A 139 -10.31 -43.70 5.80
C ASN A 139 -10.99 -44.70 6.77
N LYS A 140 -12.34 -44.72 6.83
CA LYS A 140 -13.12 -45.64 7.71
C LYS A 140 -13.57 -46.94 7.01
N GLY A 141 -13.45 -47.03 5.69
CA GLY A 141 -13.49 -48.27 4.92
C GLY A 141 -14.87 -48.83 4.53
N ILE A 142 -15.95 -48.54 5.27
CA ILE A 142 -17.31 -49.00 4.91
C ILE A 142 -18.37 -47.94 5.26
N MET A 143 -19.12 -47.47 4.25
CA MET A 143 -20.29 -46.61 4.42
C MET A 143 -21.57 -47.43 4.31
N ASN A 144 -22.38 -47.40 5.36
CA ASN A 144 -23.72 -47.99 5.38
C ASN A 144 -24.76 -46.87 5.56
N GLY A 145 -24.88 -45.99 4.56
CA GLY A 145 -25.85 -44.89 4.59
C GLY A 145 -27.29 -45.40 4.41
N LYS A 146 -28.23 -44.82 5.15
CA LYS A 146 -29.67 -45.02 4.91
C LYS A 146 -30.14 -44.01 3.88
N TRP A 147 -30.41 -44.46 2.67
CA TRP A 147 -30.78 -43.61 1.54
C TRP A 147 -32.28 -43.59 1.28
N LYS A 148 -32.78 -42.45 0.85
CA LYS A 148 -34.12 -42.26 0.30
C LYS A 148 -34.08 -41.26 -0.85
N LYS A 149 -34.93 -41.46 -1.84
CA LYS A 149 -35.20 -40.43 -2.84
C LYS A 149 -36.03 -39.32 -2.19
N ARG A 150 -35.71 -38.04 -2.48
CA ARG A 150 -36.35 -36.89 -1.83
C ARG A 150 -37.80 -36.72 -2.29
N ASN A 151 -38.03 -36.77 -3.60
CA ASN A 151 -39.36 -36.77 -4.20
C ASN A 151 -39.60 -38.08 -4.98
N ALA A 152 -40.86 -38.52 -5.03
CA ALA A 152 -41.28 -39.66 -5.84
C ALA A 152 -41.24 -39.36 -7.35
N ASP A 153 -41.11 -38.10 -7.76
CA ASP A 153 -40.98 -37.72 -9.17
C ASP A 153 -39.78 -38.43 -9.82
N MET A 154 -40.04 -39.08 -10.96
CA MET A 154 -39.03 -39.81 -11.72
C MET A 154 -37.90 -38.89 -12.20
N TYR A 155 -38.18 -37.60 -12.40
CA TYR A 155 -37.21 -36.60 -12.85
C TYR A 155 -36.56 -35.81 -11.72
N ASP A 156 -36.87 -36.11 -10.45
CA ASP A 156 -36.14 -35.53 -9.32
C ASP A 156 -34.78 -36.22 -9.15
N GLY A 157 -33.71 -35.43 -9.21
CA GLY A 157 -32.32 -35.87 -9.06
C GLY A 157 -31.89 -36.08 -7.61
N TRP A 158 -32.68 -35.61 -6.64
CA TRP A 158 -32.27 -35.53 -5.23
C TRP A 158 -32.40 -36.87 -4.48
N HIS A 159 -31.29 -37.27 -3.88
CA HIS A 159 -31.20 -38.41 -2.97
C HIS A 159 -30.63 -37.95 -1.64
N ASP A 160 -31.34 -38.27 -0.56
CA ASP A 160 -30.95 -37.93 0.81
C ASP A 160 -30.51 -39.19 1.55
N GLY A 161 -29.33 -39.13 2.15
CA GLY A 161 -28.73 -40.17 2.95
C GLY A 161 -28.46 -39.71 4.37
N GLU A 162 -28.40 -40.65 5.30
CA GLU A 162 -27.91 -40.41 6.65
C GLU A 162 -26.81 -41.42 6.98
N TYR A 163 -25.65 -40.94 7.43
CA TYR A 163 -24.53 -41.76 7.89
C TYR A 163 -24.03 -41.22 9.23
N GLU A 164 -24.04 -42.06 10.26
CA GLU A 164 -23.84 -41.66 11.66
C GLU A 164 -24.81 -40.50 12.03
N SER A 165 -24.31 -39.28 12.21
CA SER A 165 -25.10 -38.07 12.47
C SER A 165 -25.10 -37.08 11.31
N ASN A 166 -24.44 -37.42 10.19
CA ASN A 166 -24.29 -36.54 9.05
C ASN A 166 -25.41 -36.76 8.03
N LYS A 167 -26.08 -35.68 7.66
CA LYS A 167 -27.08 -35.64 6.59
C LYS A 167 -26.37 -35.43 5.26
N ILE A 168 -26.62 -36.30 4.31
CA ILE A 168 -25.96 -36.28 3.01
C ILE A 168 -27.02 -36.04 1.96
N SER A 169 -26.76 -35.13 1.01
CA SER A 169 -27.68 -34.88 -0.10
C SER A 169 -26.91 -34.83 -1.41
N ILE A 170 -27.35 -35.64 -2.37
CA ILE A 170 -26.79 -35.73 -3.73
C ILE A 170 -27.86 -35.34 -4.74
N ASP A 171 -27.57 -34.39 -5.62
CA ASP A 171 -28.34 -34.12 -6.84
C ASP A 171 -27.63 -34.78 -8.02
N CYS A 172 -28.15 -35.92 -8.47
CA CYS A 172 -27.56 -36.69 -9.56
C CYS A 172 -27.66 -36.00 -10.94
N LEU A 173 -28.55 -34.99 -11.08
CA LEU A 173 -28.71 -34.23 -12.33
C LEU A 173 -27.77 -33.04 -12.39
N LYS A 174 -27.59 -32.33 -11.26
CA LYS A 174 -26.72 -31.15 -11.19
C LYS A 174 -25.29 -31.46 -10.75
N GLY A 175 -25.04 -32.64 -10.19
CA GLY A 175 -23.76 -33.00 -9.58
C GLY A 175 -23.49 -32.31 -8.26
N LEU A 176 -24.54 -31.89 -7.54
CA LEU A 176 -24.37 -31.28 -6.22
C LEU A 176 -24.15 -32.38 -5.19
N PHE A 177 -23.03 -32.33 -4.49
CA PHE A 177 -22.76 -33.19 -3.35
C PHE A 177 -22.59 -32.34 -2.09
N SER A 178 -23.45 -32.58 -1.10
CA SER A 178 -23.43 -31.83 0.15
C SER A 178 -23.55 -32.73 1.37
N VAL A 179 -22.86 -32.33 2.43
CA VAL A 179 -22.89 -32.95 3.76
C VAL A 179 -23.26 -31.87 4.76
N ASN A 180 -24.32 -32.09 5.54
CA ASN A 180 -24.92 -31.11 6.46
C ASN A 180 -25.20 -29.75 5.79
N ASN A 181 -25.75 -29.77 4.56
CA ASN A 181 -25.98 -28.59 3.71
C ASN A 181 -24.72 -27.81 3.30
N MET A 182 -23.52 -28.35 3.53
CA MET A 182 -22.25 -27.78 3.08
C MET A 182 -21.73 -28.51 1.85
N THR A 183 -21.26 -27.76 0.86
CA THR A 183 -20.71 -28.31 -0.39
C THR A 183 -19.40 -29.03 -0.12
N VAL A 184 -19.22 -30.21 -0.69
CA VAL A 184 -17.95 -30.95 -0.61
C VAL A 184 -17.18 -30.71 -1.90
N GLY A 185 -15.98 -30.13 -1.81
CA GLY A 185 -15.23 -29.75 -3.00
C GLY A 185 -14.46 -28.46 -2.76
N PHE A 186 -15.11 -27.32 -2.93
CA PHE A 186 -14.48 -26.00 -2.82
C PHE A 186 -15.18 -25.09 -1.82
N LEU A 187 -14.45 -24.07 -1.36
CA LEU A 187 -15.01 -23.04 -0.48
C LEU A 187 -16.05 -22.19 -1.22
N PRO A 188 -17.18 -21.86 -0.58
CA PRO A 188 -18.19 -20.97 -1.16
C PRO A 188 -17.70 -19.53 -1.28
N ASP A 189 -18.29 -18.76 -2.21
CA ASP A 189 -17.92 -17.37 -2.52
C ASP A 189 -17.94 -16.43 -1.30
N ARG A 190 -18.82 -16.71 -0.33
CA ARG A 190 -18.90 -15.96 0.93
C ARG A 190 -17.61 -16.00 1.76
N ILE A 191 -16.81 -17.07 1.63
CA ILE A 191 -15.52 -17.22 2.30
C ILE A 191 -14.41 -16.66 1.40
N THR A 192 -14.40 -17.02 0.12
CA THR A 192 -13.32 -16.65 -0.81
C THR A 192 -13.33 -15.15 -1.18
N SER A 193 -14.46 -14.47 -1.02
CA SER A 193 -14.59 -13.02 -1.23
C SER A 193 -14.32 -12.20 0.03
N ASP A 194 -14.13 -12.84 1.19
CA ASP A 194 -13.86 -12.15 2.45
C ASP A 194 -12.50 -11.45 2.42
N LYS A 195 -12.41 -10.26 3.03
CA LYS A 195 -11.17 -9.45 3.01
C LYS A 195 -10.00 -10.15 3.69
N LEU A 196 -10.24 -10.89 4.78
CA LEU A 196 -9.21 -11.64 5.49
C LEU A 196 -8.72 -12.83 4.66
N PHE A 197 -9.63 -13.50 3.95
CA PHE A 197 -9.25 -14.57 3.01
C PHE A 197 -8.39 -14.03 1.88
N VAL A 198 -8.89 -13.01 1.16
CA VAL A 198 -8.20 -12.42 0.00
C VAL A 198 -6.84 -11.84 0.38
N ARG A 199 -6.72 -11.25 1.58
CA ARG A 199 -5.45 -10.67 2.04
C ARG A 199 -4.33 -11.71 2.16
N VAL A 200 -4.62 -12.89 2.70
CA VAL A 200 -3.59 -13.91 2.99
C VAL A 200 -3.49 -14.95 1.88
N PHE A 201 -4.62 -15.50 1.46
CA PHE A 201 -4.69 -16.58 0.49
C PHE A 201 -4.83 -16.08 -0.95
N GLY A 202 -5.23 -14.82 -1.16
CA GLY A 202 -5.43 -14.24 -2.48
C GLY A 202 -6.50 -15.00 -3.25
N HIS A 203 -6.09 -15.60 -4.36
CA HIS A 203 -6.94 -16.40 -5.24
C HIS A 203 -6.71 -17.92 -5.09
N HIS A 204 -6.07 -18.34 -4.00
CA HIS A 204 -5.84 -19.75 -3.74
C HIS A 204 -7.16 -20.51 -3.55
N ILE A 205 -7.23 -21.72 -4.12
CA ILE A 205 -8.43 -22.53 -4.11
C ILE A 205 -8.15 -23.78 -3.28
N PHE A 206 -8.84 -23.87 -2.15
CA PHE A 206 -8.75 -25.01 -1.25
C PHE A 206 -9.77 -26.08 -1.61
N GLU A 207 -9.30 -27.32 -1.77
CA GLU A 207 -10.18 -28.49 -1.73
C GLU A 207 -10.61 -28.76 -0.28
N VAL A 208 -11.90 -28.65 0.02
CA VAL A 208 -12.46 -28.71 1.38
C VAL A 208 -13.62 -29.71 1.51
N GLN A 209 -13.93 -30.06 2.75
CA GLN A 209 -15.07 -30.86 3.15
C GLN A 209 -15.67 -30.31 4.45
N ALA A 210 -16.85 -30.80 4.83
CA ALA A 210 -17.45 -30.47 6.12
C ALA A 210 -16.56 -30.94 7.29
N ALA A 211 -16.29 -30.04 8.24
CA ALA A 211 -15.66 -30.39 9.52
C ALA A 211 -16.71 -30.89 10.53
N GLU A 212 -16.24 -31.35 11.70
CA GLU A 212 -17.11 -31.86 12.77
C GLU A 212 -18.02 -30.78 13.39
N LEU A 213 -17.56 -29.52 13.40
CA LEU A 213 -18.36 -28.39 13.85
C LEU A 213 -19.31 -27.92 12.73
N GLU A 214 -20.51 -27.52 13.11
CA GLU A 214 -21.47 -26.92 12.19
C GLU A 214 -20.87 -25.69 11.50
N ASP A 215 -21.20 -25.51 10.21
CA ASP A 215 -20.80 -24.36 9.40
C ASP A 215 -19.27 -24.14 9.28
N SER A 216 -18.50 -25.21 9.42
CA SER A 216 -17.05 -25.21 9.27
C SER A 216 -16.55 -26.10 8.13
N TYR A 217 -15.59 -25.59 7.37
CA TYR A 217 -14.90 -26.32 6.31
C TYR A 217 -13.50 -26.71 6.76
N ILE A 218 -13.04 -27.91 6.43
CA ILE A 218 -11.65 -28.33 6.61
C ILE A 218 -11.06 -28.77 5.28
N THR A 219 -9.79 -28.45 5.05
CA THR A 219 -9.05 -28.90 3.86
C THR A 219 -8.98 -30.43 3.77
N LYS A 220 -9.19 -30.99 2.58
CA LYS A 220 -9.09 -32.43 2.31
C LYS A 220 -7.65 -32.95 2.37
N HIS A 221 -6.69 -32.11 1.98
CA HIS A 221 -5.26 -32.45 1.92
C HIS A 221 -4.48 -31.58 2.89
N GLU A 222 -3.28 -32.06 3.22
CA GLU A 222 -2.28 -31.29 3.95
C GLU A 222 -1.57 -30.33 2.98
N TYR A 223 -1.22 -29.14 3.45
CA TYR A 223 -0.55 -28.11 2.64
C TYR A 223 0.89 -27.86 3.12
N HIS A 224 1.68 -27.23 2.24
CA HIS A 224 3.13 -26.89 2.36
C HIS A 224 4.10 -28.08 2.21
N VAL A 225 5.37 -27.79 1.87
CA VAL A 225 6.40 -28.77 1.42
C VAL A 225 6.66 -29.90 2.42
N ASP A 226 6.40 -29.66 3.71
CA ASP A 226 6.56 -30.67 4.76
C ASP A 226 5.25 -31.42 5.10
N GLY A 227 4.12 -31.10 4.44
CA GLY A 227 2.85 -31.83 4.51
C GLY A 227 2.40 -32.13 5.93
N ASN A 228 2.07 -31.11 6.74
CA ASN A 228 1.64 -31.35 8.13
C ASN A 228 0.53 -30.40 8.58
N VAL A 229 -0.15 -29.70 7.67
CA VAL A 229 -1.06 -28.62 8.08
C VAL A 229 -2.39 -28.68 7.35
N HIS A 230 -3.47 -28.64 8.12
CA HIS A 230 -4.82 -28.46 7.62
C HIS A 230 -5.35 -27.07 7.96
N TYR A 231 -6.12 -26.49 7.04
CA TYR A 231 -6.82 -25.23 7.28
C TYR A 231 -8.30 -25.49 7.54
N GLU A 232 -8.84 -24.81 8.53
CA GLU A 232 -10.24 -24.86 8.92
C GLU A 232 -10.85 -23.46 8.80
N PHE A 233 -11.93 -23.33 8.03
CA PHE A 233 -12.60 -22.06 7.74
C PHE A 233 -13.98 -22.08 8.38
N ARG A 234 -14.23 -21.13 9.28
CA ARG A 234 -15.52 -20.97 9.98
C ARG A 234 -16.16 -19.66 9.59
N HIS A 235 -17.41 -19.72 9.17
CA HIS A 235 -18.16 -18.53 8.80
C HIS A 235 -19.38 -18.39 9.71
N ASP A 236 -19.43 -17.31 10.48
CA ASP A 236 -20.58 -17.01 11.34
C ASP A 236 -21.63 -16.24 10.56
N TYR A 237 -22.80 -16.86 10.33
CA TYR A 237 -23.92 -16.24 9.61
C TYR A 237 -24.50 -15.02 10.32
N ARG A 238 -24.33 -14.90 11.65
CA ARG A 238 -24.90 -13.78 12.41
C ARG A 238 -24.03 -12.53 12.32
N SER A 239 -22.72 -12.69 12.49
CA SER A 239 -21.76 -11.59 12.40
C SER A 239 -21.24 -11.34 10.98
N GLY A 240 -21.40 -12.30 10.07
CA GLY A 240 -20.79 -12.28 8.74
C GLY A 240 -19.26 -12.46 8.77
N GLY A 241 -18.68 -12.76 9.94
CA GLY A 241 -17.24 -12.86 10.13
C GLY A 241 -16.67 -14.21 9.66
N LEU A 242 -15.49 -14.16 9.04
CA LEU A 242 -14.66 -15.32 8.74
C LEU A 242 -13.58 -15.50 9.80
N THR A 243 -13.50 -16.71 10.36
CA THR A 243 -12.38 -17.14 11.21
C THR A 243 -11.64 -18.28 10.52
N VAL A 244 -10.31 -18.18 10.49
CA VAL A 244 -9.46 -19.21 9.86
C VAL A 244 -8.54 -19.80 10.91
N TYR A 245 -8.52 -21.12 10.99
CA TYR A 245 -7.62 -21.87 11.83
C TYR A 245 -6.64 -22.69 10.99
N GLU A 246 -5.45 -22.87 11.53
CA GLU A 246 -4.41 -23.73 11.02
C GLU A 246 -4.11 -24.80 12.07
N ARG A 247 -4.17 -26.07 11.69
CA ARG A 247 -3.95 -27.22 12.58
C ARG A 247 -2.75 -28.02 12.11
N HIS A 248 -1.75 -28.13 12.97
CA HIS A 248 -0.53 -28.90 12.71
C HIS A 248 -0.72 -30.36 13.11
N VAL A 249 -0.52 -31.27 12.18
CA VAL A 249 -0.72 -32.73 12.34
C VAL A 249 0.29 -33.33 13.32
N LYS A 250 1.56 -32.87 13.29
CA LYS A 250 2.64 -33.42 14.13
C LYS A 250 2.63 -32.90 15.57
N THR A 251 2.45 -31.59 15.74
CA THR A 251 2.53 -30.96 17.07
C THR A 251 1.17 -30.81 17.75
N ASN A 252 0.08 -31.00 16.99
CA ASN A 252 -1.28 -30.68 17.40
C ASN A 252 -1.46 -29.21 17.82
N ASP A 253 -0.58 -28.32 17.31
CA ASP A 253 -0.73 -26.89 17.51
C ASP A 253 -1.85 -26.33 16.65
N LYS A 254 -2.59 -25.40 17.26
CA LYS A 254 -3.70 -24.69 16.63
C LYS A 254 -3.39 -23.21 16.58
N PHE A 255 -3.37 -22.65 15.38
CA PHE A 255 -3.20 -21.23 15.14
C PHE A 255 -4.49 -20.63 14.62
N GLU A 256 -4.83 -19.44 15.08
CA GLU A 256 -5.94 -18.62 14.57
C GLU A 256 -5.37 -17.42 13.80
N LEU A 257 -5.91 -17.16 12.61
CA LEU A 257 -5.54 -15.98 11.83
C LEU A 257 -6.21 -14.73 12.43
N VAL A 258 -5.38 -13.80 12.91
CA VAL A 258 -5.81 -12.56 13.54
C VAL A 258 -5.98 -11.47 12.48
N LEU A 259 -7.06 -10.70 12.57
CA LEU A 259 -7.32 -9.55 11.72
C LEU A 259 -6.25 -8.47 11.90
N SER A 260 -5.73 -7.92 10.81
CA SER A 260 -4.75 -6.83 10.86
C SER A 260 -5.30 -5.56 11.52
N SER A 261 -6.62 -5.35 11.45
CA SER A 261 -7.30 -4.22 12.11
C SER A 261 -7.22 -4.29 13.64
N CYS A 262 -7.01 -5.47 14.23
CA CYS A 262 -6.78 -5.60 15.68
C CYS A 262 -5.48 -4.92 16.13
N PHE A 263 -4.55 -4.66 15.20
CA PHE A 263 -3.27 -4.01 15.46
C PHE A 263 -3.23 -2.56 14.98
N GLU A 264 -4.35 -2.04 14.48
CA GLU A 264 -4.44 -0.65 14.05
C GLU A 264 -4.18 0.26 15.25
N ASN A 265 -3.27 1.21 15.08
CA ASN A 265 -2.77 2.10 16.13
C ASN A 265 -1.98 1.45 17.29
N GLU A 266 -1.87 0.12 17.34
CA GLU A 266 -1.05 -0.56 18.34
C GLU A 266 0.35 -0.88 17.79
N LEU A 267 0.41 -1.32 16.52
CA LEU A 267 1.66 -1.64 15.84
C LEU A 267 2.05 -0.56 14.82
N PRO A 268 3.36 -0.37 14.58
CA PRO A 268 3.83 0.35 13.41
C PRO A 268 3.27 -0.26 12.12
N GLU A 269 2.99 0.58 11.13
CA GLU A 269 2.25 0.19 9.93
C GLU A 269 2.93 -0.95 9.17
N ILE A 270 4.26 -0.98 9.12
CA ILE A 270 5.02 -2.06 8.47
C ILE A 270 4.71 -3.45 9.05
N PHE A 271 4.48 -3.55 10.37
CA PHE A 271 4.19 -4.81 11.04
C PHE A 271 2.73 -5.23 10.91
N ALA A 272 1.81 -4.27 10.80
CA ALA A 272 0.39 -4.54 10.58
C ALA A 272 0.07 -4.84 9.11
N SER A 273 0.67 -4.10 8.18
CA SER A 273 0.33 -4.13 6.76
C SER A 273 1.08 -5.19 5.96
N ASN A 274 2.33 -5.53 6.31
CA ASN A 274 3.17 -6.40 5.47
C ASN A 274 3.24 -7.86 5.94
N TYR A 275 2.58 -8.19 7.06
CA TYR A 275 2.58 -9.53 7.64
C TYR A 275 1.17 -10.08 7.82
N SER A 276 1.06 -11.40 7.84
CA SER A 276 -0.09 -12.13 8.38
C SER A 276 0.18 -12.50 9.84
N HIS A 277 -0.84 -12.46 10.69
CA HIS A 277 -0.71 -12.61 12.14
C HIS A 277 -1.37 -13.89 12.62
N TRP A 278 -0.60 -14.82 13.15
CA TRP A 278 -1.09 -16.15 13.53
C TRP A 278 -0.96 -16.36 15.03
N TRP A 279 -2.09 -16.42 15.73
CA TRP A 279 -2.15 -16.63 17.16
C TRP A 279 -2.14 -18.12 17.51
N ASN A 280 -1.08 -18.58 18.17
CA ASN A 280 -0.98 -19.94 18.71
C ASN A 280 -1.72 -20.04 20.05
N GLU A 281 -2.74 -20.88 20.10
CA GLU A 281 -3.56 -21.08 21.31
C GLU A 281 -2.79 -21.75 22.45
N ASN A 282 -1.82 -22.62 22.16
CA ASN A 282 -1.07 -23.38 23.15
C ASN A 282 0.03 -22.53 23.79
N THR A 283 0.87 -21.90 22.98
CA THR A 283 2.00 -21.08 23.45
C THR A 283 1.59 -19.67 23.87
N LYS A 284 0.37 -19.24 23.50
CA LYS A 284 -0.14 -17.86 23.69
C LYS A 284 0.77 -16.82 23.05
N THR A 285 1.25 -17.10 21.83
CA THR A 285 2.08 -16.18 21.04
C THR A 285 1.43 -15.84 19.71
N VAL A 286 1.67 -14.65 19.19
CA VAL A 286 1.28 -14.27 17.81
C VAL A 286 2.53 -14.23 16.94
N GLU A 287 2.51 -14.96 15.83
CA GLU A 287 3.59 -15.04 14.86
C GLU A 287 3.34 -14.12 13.67
N PHE A 288 4.39 -13.44 13.21
CA PHE A 288 4.37 -12.54 12.07
C PHE A 288 4.97 -13.29 10.90
N ARG A 289 4.10 -13.80 10.03
CA ARG A 289 4.46 -14.60 8.86
C ARG A 289 4.33 -13.74 7.60
N PRO A 290 5.01 -14.10 6.49
CA PRO A 290 4.77 -13.48 5.19
C PRO A 290 3.27 -13.32 4.92
N ILE A 291 2.88 -12.19 4.32
CA ILE A 291 1.46 -11.91 4.09
C ILE A 291 0.85 -12.87 3.07
N HIS A 292 1.61 -13.30 2.07
CA HIS A 292 1.12 -14.14 0.98
C HIS A 292 1.34 -15.61 1.25
N PHE A 293 0.26 -16.40 1.18
CA PHE A 293 0.26 -17.84 1.40
C PHE A 293 1.21 -18.62 0.47
N GLN A 294 1.47 -18.12 -0.74
CA GLN A 294 2.35 -18.79 -1.72
C GLN A 294 3.84 -18.57 -1.46
N ASP A 295 4.22 -17.75 -0.47
CA ASP A 295 5.62 -17.58 -0.10
C ASP A 295 6.17 -18.93 0.40
N ALA A 296 7.28 -19.39 -0.17
CA ALA A 296 7.94 -20.63 0.23
C ALA A 296 8.34 -20.63 1.72
N LYS A 297 8.48 -19.45 2.30
CA LYS A 297 8.83 -19.24 3.71
C LYS A 297 7.62 -18.96 4.60
N PHE A 298 6.38 -19.08 4.10
CA PHE A 298 5.17 -18.73 4.83
C PHE A 298 5.10 -19.35 6.24
N LEU A 299 5.41 -20.64 6.38
CA LEU A 299 5.42 -21.33 7.68
C LEU A 299 6.75 -21.23 8.45
N ASN A 300 7.87 -21.07 7.73
CA ASN A 300 9.21 -21.25 8.30
C ASN A 300 9.87 -19.93 8.70
N ASP A 301 9.46 -18.81 8.10
CA ASP A 301 9.99 -17.48 8.41
C ASP A 301 8.98 -16.73 9.28
N THR A 302 9.31 -16.63 10.56
CA THR A 302 8.59 -15.84 11.53
C THR A 302 9.46 -14.66 11.89
N HIS A 303 9.22 -13.51 11.25
CA HIS A 303 10.09 -12.35 11.44
C HIS A 303 10.05 -11.84 12.89
N CYS A 304 8.85 -11.77 13.45
CA CYS A 304 8.58 -11.30 14.80
C CYS A 304 7.58 -12.21 15.52
N ILE A 305 7.68 -12.25 16.86
CA ILE A 305 6.80 -12.99 17.75
C ILE A 305 6.33 -12.07 18.86
N ILE A 306 5.02 -12.00 19.09
CA ILE A 306 4.41 -11.35 20.25
C ILE A 306 4.14 -12.40 21.31
N ALA A 307 4.72 -12.25 22.50
CA ALA A 307 4.39 -13.09 23.64
C ALA A 307 3.29 -12.42 24.49
N LEU A 308 2.03 -12.84 24.33
CA LEU A 308 0.88 -12.17 24.97
C LEU A 308 0.97 -12.14 26.51
N LYS A 309 1.54 -13.19 27.13
CA LYS A 309 1.76 -13.23 28.58
C LYS A 309 2.71 -12.16 29.10
N LYS A 310 3.67 -11.72 28.27
CA LYS A 310 4.68 -10.74 28.65
C LYS A 310 4.45 -9.36 28.03
N GLY A 311 3.60 -9.26 27.01
CA GLY A 311 3.35 -8.03 26.26
C GLY A 311 4.52 -7.57 25.38
N PHE A 312 5.53 -8.41 25.16
CA PHE A 312 6.71 -8.05 24.36
C PHE A 312 6.63 -8.61 22.94
N ILE A 313 7.01 -7.77 21.98
CA ILE A 313 7.23 -8.15 20.59
C ILE A 313 8.73 -8.26 20.39
N ARG A 314 9.18 -9.42 19.89
CA ARG A 314 10.60 -9.68 19.65
C ARG A 314 10.84 -10.23 18.26
N THR A 315 12.03 -9.96 17.70
CA THR A 315 12.49 -10.67 16.51
C THR A 315 12.72 -12.15 16.83
N ASN A 316 12.51 -13.04 15.85
CA ASN A 316 12.74 -14.47 16.04
C ASN A 316 14.19 -14.93 15.80
N ASN A 317 15.14 -14.01 15.83
CA ASN A 317 16.55 -14.35 15.72
C ASN A 317 17.07 -14.87 17.08
N THR A 318 17.68 -16.06 17.07
CA THR A 318 18.24 -16.70 18.27
C THR A 318 19.53 -16.06 18.74
N GLU A 319 20.32 -15.47 17.85
CA GLU A 319 21.60 -14.83 18.15
C GLU A 319 21.42 -13.37 18.60
N TYR A 320 20.51 -12.64 17.95
CA TYR A 320 20.28 -11.21 18.19
C TYR A 320 18.80 -10.91 18.44
N ARG A 321 18.39 -10.96 19.71
CA ARG A 321 17.01 -10.67 20.11
C ARG A 321 16.79 -9.16 20.23
N GLN A 322 15.93 -8.65 19.37
CA GLN A 322 15.51 -7.26 19.39
C GLN A 322 14.08 -7.15 19.90
N TYR A 323 13.79 -6.13 20.71
CA TYR A 323 12.47 -5.89 21.30
C TYR A 323 11.84 -4.63 20.73
N LEU A 324 10.60 -4.70 20.25
CA LEU A 324 9.87 -3.51 19.81
C LEU A 324 9.52 -2.63 21.00
N ILE A 325 9.88 -1.36 20.92
CA ILE A 325 9.47 -0.35 21.88
C ILE A 325 8.03 0.06 21.57
N ASN A 326 7.17 0.04 22.58
CA ASN A 326 5.78 0.48 22.45
C ASN A 326 5.72 1.97 22.04
N ARG A 327 4.94 2.27 21.00
CA ARG A 327 4.71 3.61 20.48
C ARG A 327 4.09 4.57 21.51
N SER A 328 3.26 4.05 22.40
CA SER A 328 2.63 4.80 23.49
C SER A 328 3.58 5.05 24.68
N SER A 329 4.78 4.47 24.67
CA SER A 329 5.75 4.68 25.75
C SER A 329 6.24 6.14 25.80
N PRO A 330 6.50 6.69 26.99
CA PRO A 330 7.05 8.05 27.13
C PRO A 330 8.36 8.25 26.37
N PHE A 331 9.19 7.20 26.34
CA PHE A 331 10.47 7.23 25.63
C PHE A 331 10.29 7.39 24.11
N PHE A 332 9.42 6.56 23.50
CA PHE A 332 9.12 6.68 22.06
C PHE A 332 8.55 8.06 21.75
N GLN A 333 7.54 8.50 22.52
CA GLN A 333 6.86 9.77 22.32
C GLN A 333 7.81 10.96 22.45
N TYR A 334 8.77 10.91 23.37
CA TYR A 334 9.79 11.92 23.53
C TYR A 334 10.68 12.04 22.27
N LEU A 335 11.27 10.92 21.81
CA LEU A 335 12.15 10.93 20.64
C LEU A 335 11.40 11.26 19.34
N SER A 336 10.20 10.70 19.17
CA SER A 336 9.30 10.97 18.05
C SER A 336 9.01 12.46 17.93
N LYS A 337 8.47 13.09 18.98
CA LYS A 337 8.10 14.51 18.99
C LYS A 337 9.30 15.44 18.89
N ARG A 338 10.43 15.05 19.47
CA ARG A 338 11.64 15.89 19.47
C ARG A 338 12.31 15.91 18.09
N TYR A 339 12.45 14.75 17.45
CA TYR A 339 13.29 14.58 16.27
C TYR A 339 12.51 14.06 15.05
N PHE A 340 11.83 12.92 15.16
CA PHE A 340 11.39 12.15 13.97
C PHE A 340 10.10 12.65 13.34
N ILE A 341 9.22 13.33 14.09
CA ILE A 341 8.01 13.98 13.56
C ILE A 341 8.32 15.04 12.48
N ARG A 342 9.57 15.50 12.41
CA ARG A 342 10.08 16.43 11.40
C ARG A 342 10.33 15.77 10.05
N LEU A 343 10.38 14.43 10.00
CA LEU A 343 10.67 13.65 8.80
C LEU A 343 9.47 12.80 8.36
N ASP A 344 8.77 12.18 9.32
CA ASP A 344 7.66 11.26 9.04
C ASP A 344 6.63 11.20 10.18
N ASP A 345 5.46 10.65 9.88
CA ASP A 345 4.39 10.43 10.85
C ASP A 345 4.69 9.22 11.76
N GLU A 346 4.20 9.25 13.01
CA GLU A 346 4.48 8.20 14.01
C GLU A 346 4.18 6.74 13.59
N PRO A 347 3.10 6.43 12.82
CA PRO A 347 2.85 5.06 12.35
C PRO A 347 3.96 4.46 11.50
N HIS A 348 4.76 5.31 10.86
CA HIS A 348 5.85 4.89 9.97
C HIS A 348 7.22 4.83 10.68
N VAL A 349 7.26 5.16 11.98
CA VAL A 349 8.46 5.11 12.81
C VAL A 349 8.36 3.93 13.78
N TYR A 350 9.38 3.08 13.81
CA TYR A 350 9.48 2.02 14.81
C TYR A 350 10.87 1.96 15.44
N MET A 351 10.93 1.46 16.67
CA MET A 351 12.17 1.39 17.43
C MET A 351 12.38 -0.02 17.98
N LEU A 352 13.54 -0.60 17.72
CA LEU A 352 13.94 -1.92 18.17
C LEU A 352 15.10 -1.80 19.16
N LYS A 353 14.89 -2.26 20.40
CA LYS A 353 15.94 -2.31 21.42
C LYS A 353 16.73 -3.61 21.29
N GLU A 354 18.04 -3.48 21.23
CA GLU A 354 19.03 -4.56 21.24
C GLU A 354 20.15 -4.19 22.22
N ASN A 355 20.19 -4.87 23.38
CA ASN A 355 21.12 -4.53 24.46
C ASN A 355 21.00 -3.03 24.85
N ASP A 356 22.10 -2.27 24.73
CA ASP A 356 22.21 -0.83 24.99
C ASP A 356 21.99 0.05 23.75
N ILE A 357 21.60 -0.56 22.63
CA ILE A 357 21.39 0.14 21.36
C ILE A 357 19.91 0.06 20.99
N ILE A 358 19.34 1.20 20.63
CA ILE A 358 17.98 1.29 20.09
C ILE A 358 18.12 1.67 18.62
N HIS A 359 17.70 0.77 17.73
CA HIS A 359 17.63 1.00 16.30
C HIS A 359 16.30 1.66 15.97
N ILE A 360 16.33 2.81 15.34
CA ILE A 360 15.16 3.64 15.02
C ILE A 360 15.03 3.64 13.50
N HIS A 361 13.85 3.27 12.99
CA HIS A 361 13.62 3.09 11.57
C HIS A 361 12.46 3.97 11.10
N LEU A 362 12.68 4.73 10.04
CA LEU A 362 11.65 5.51 9.35
C LEU A 362 11.32 4.79 8.05
N THR A 363 10.26 3.98 8.09
CA THR A 363 9.93 2.98 7.06
C THR A 363 9.76 3.58 5.67
N ARG A 364 8.97 4.64 5.52
CA ARG A 364 8.74 5.27 4.21
C ARG A 364 10.02 5.85 3.63
N LEU A 365 10.84 6.48 4.46
CA LEU A 365 12.09 7.11 4.01
C LEU A 365 13.25 6.13 3.80
N GLY A 366 13.16 4.91 4.35
CA GLY A 366 14.25 3.95 4.32
C GLY A 366 15.50 4.35 5.13
N ILE A 367 15.41 5.39 5.96
CA ILE A 367 16.51 5.89 6.80
C ILE A 367 16.45 5.22 8.18
N ALA A 368 17.61 4.93 8.77
CA ALA A 368 17.68 4.46 10.14
C ALA A 368 18.72 5.18 10.99
N PHE A 369 18.46 5.18 12.30
CA PHE A 369 19.32 5.77 13.30
C PHE A 369 19.60 4.77 14.41
N LYS A 370 20.69 4.99 15.16
CA LYS A 370 21.06 4.19 16.32
C LYS A 370 21.21 5.10 17.52
N TYR A 371 20.37 4.90 18.53
CA TYR A 371 20.50 5.56 19.82
C TYR A 371 21.27 4.67 20.79
N ASN A 372 22.37 5.17 21.32
CA ASN A 372 23.17 4.48 22.33
C ASN A 372 22.77 4.99 23.72
N THR A 373 22.26 4.10 24.57
CA THR A 373 21.74 4.46 25.91
C THR A 373 22.81 4.89 26.91
N GLN A 374 24.08 4.52 26.69
CA GLN A 374 25.21 4.89 27.56
C GLN A 374 25.68 6.32 27.26
N THR A 375 25.69 6.70 25.98
CA THR A 375 26.17 8.02 25.53
C THR A 375 25.04 9.03 25.34
N ASN A 376 23.79 8.58 25.25
CA ASN A 376 22.60 9.37 24.87
C ASN A 376 22.70 10.05 23.51
N ILE A 377 23.55 9.53 22.61
CA ILE A 377 23.75 10.07 21.26
C ILE A 377 22.95 9.24 20.24
N ILE A 378 22.27 9.93 19.32
CA ILE A 378 21.61 9.30 18.17
C ILE A 378 22.50 9.47 16.94
N THR A 379 23.03 8.36 16.41
CA THR A 379 23.89 8.35 15.22
C THR A 379 23.10 7.94 13.98
N SER A 380 23.46 8.48 12.81
CA SER A 380 22.85 8.08 11.54
C SER A 380 23.52 6.81 10.99
N ARG A 381 22.72 5.92 10.39
CA ARG A 381 23.26 4.73 9.71
C ARG A 381 23.75 5.08 8.31
N GLU A 382 23.03 5.94 7.60
CA GLU A 382 23.30 6.34 6.20
C GLU A 382 24.43 7.38 6.11
N TYR A 383 24.57 8.24 7.12
CA TYR A 383 25.67 9.21 7.21
C TYR A 383 26.59 8.84 8.37
N SER A 384 27.60 8.03 8.07
CA SER A 384 28.67 7.69 9.00
C SER A 384 29.29 8.95 9.61
N ASP A 385 29.71 8.86 10.87
CA ASP A 385 30.31 9.95 11.64
C ASP A 385 29.41 11.18 11.85
N MET A 386 28.09 11.02 11.73
CA MET A 386 27.11 12.07 11.99
C MET A 386 26.12 11.64 13.08
N TYR A 387 25.78 12.59 13.95
CA TYR A 387 24.75 12.41 14.99
C TYR A 387 23.66 13.47 14.85
N ILE A 388 22.47 13.19 15.39
CA ILE A 388 21.37 14.14 15.43
C ILE A 388 21.73 15.27 16.38
N ASP A 389 21.80 16.50 15.88
CA ASP A 389 22.11 17.68 16.70
C ASP A 389 21.04 17.87 17.78
N GLU A 390 21.41 18.09 19.03
CA GLU A 390 20.43 18.38 20.07
C GLU A 390 19.70 19.69 19.74
N ASN A 391 20.40 20.66 19.16
CA ASN A 391 19.80 21.89 18.68
C ASN A 391 19.35 21.74 17.21
N GLN A 392 18.08 21.40 17.04
CA GLN A 392 17.45 21.28 15.72
C GLN A 392 17.09 22.63 15.06
N TRP A 393 17.57 23.74 15.61
CA TRP A 393 17.53 25.03 14.92
C TRP A 393 18.76 25.14 14.02
N PHE A 394 18.56 25.49 12.75
CA PHE A 394 19.62 25.62 11.76
C PHE A 394 19.76 27.05 11.20
N GLY A 395 18.83 27.95 11.54
CA GLY A 395 19.00 29.40 11.44
C GLY A 395 18.66 30.11 10.17
N THR A 396 18.35 29.32 9.18
CA THR A 396 17.69 29.74 7.97
C THR A 396 16.37 28.96 7.83
N LEU A 397 15.65 29.12 6.72
CA LEU A 397 14.32 28.54 6.47
C LEU A 397 13.37 28.67 7.68
N THR A 398 13.31 29.86 8.27
CA THR A 398 12.48 30.13 9.44
C THR A 398 11.03 29.75 9.17
N GLY A 399 10.39 29.07 10.13
CA GLY A 399 9.01 28.58 9.98
C GLY A 399 8.88 27.20 9.35
N LEU A 400 9.93 26.63 8.74
CA LEU A 400 9.94 25.25 8.28
C LEU A 400 9.87 24.27 9.46
N LYS A 401 8.87 23.37 9.44
CA LYS A 401 8.69 22.34 10.47
C LYS A 401 9.36 21.01 10.13
N SER A 402 9.58 20.77 8.85
CA SER A 402 10.15 19.53 8.34
C SER A 402 11.66 19.66 8.13
N GLY A 403 12.45 18.75 8.70
CA GLY A 403 13.90 18.79 8.58
C GLY A 403 14.59 18.27 9.83
N LEU A 404 15.59 17.41 9.65
CA LEU A 404 16.42 16.86 10.71
C LEU A 404 17.88 17.25 10.48
N LEU A 405 18.44 17.98 11.44
CA LEU A 405 19.81 18.44 11.41
C LEU A 405 20.74 17.40 12.02
N LEU A 406 21.80 17.07 11.29
CA LEU A 406 22.89 16.20 11.69
C LEU A 406 24.19 16.99 11.78
N SER A 407 24.97 16.68 12.81
CA SER A 407 26.27 17.30 13.06
C SER A 407 27.37 16.22 13.10
N PRO A 408 28.60 16.54 12.66
CA PRO A 408 29.73 15.62 12.73
C PRO A 408 30.02 15.20 14.17
N ILE A 409 30.28 13.91 14.39
CA ILE A 409 30.75 13.38 15.66
C ILE A 409 32.16 13.94 15.90
N ALA A 410 32.24 14.98 16.73
CA ALA A 410 33.49 15.64 17.05
C ALA A 410 34.31 14.81 18.04
N ILE A 411 35.57 14.54 17.72
CA ILE A 411 36.58 14.15 18.70
C ILE A 411 37.01 15.45 19.42
N GLY A 412 36.59 15.63 20.68
CA GLY A 412 37.02 16.72 21.57
C GLY A 412 35.91 17.67 22.08
N ASN A 413 36.06 18.09 23.34
CA ASN A 413 35.13 18.95 24.11
C ASN A 413 35.25 20.45 23.78
N ASP A 414 34.82 20.88 22.61
CA ASP A 414 34.67 22.32 22.35
C ASP A 414 33.22 22.66 21.96
N ARG A 415 32.52 23.33 22.88
CA ARG A 415 31.08 23.65 22.77
C ARG A 415 30.79 24.78 21.77
N ASN A 416 31.81 25.50 21.29
CA ASN A 416 31.70 26.60 20.33
C ASN A 416 32.25 26.24 18.92
N ARG A 417 32.20 24.96 18.53
CA ARG A 417 32.71 24.54 17.21
C ARG A 417 31.79 24.98 16.08
N HIS A 418 32.36 25.72 15.12
CA HIS A 418 31.76 25.92 13.81
C HIS A 418 32.02 24.69 12.94
N TYR A 419 30.95 24.00 12.53
CA TYR A 419 31.08 22.80 11.72
C TYR A 419 31.15 23.19 10.24
N LEU A 420 32.08 22.57 9.53
CA LEU A 420 32.23 22.80 8.08
C LEU A 420 31.16 22.06 7.27
N CYS A 421 30.60 20.98 7.81
CA CYS A 421 29.68 20.09 7.12
C CYS A 421 28.61 19.53 8.08
N ARG A 422 27.61 20.34 8.46
CA ARG A 422 26.36 19.78 9.03
C ARG A 422 25.44 19.38 7.89
N LYS A 423 24.58 18.38 8.10
CA LYS A 423 23.65 17.87 7.09
C LYS A 423 22.22 18.08 7.54
N LEU A 424 21.41 18.75 6.75
CA LEU A 424 19.97 18.88 6.95
C LEU A 424 19.25 17.91 6.03
N ILE A 425 18.65 16.87 6.60
CA ILE A 425 17.79 15.92 5.90
C ILE A 425 16.39 16.53 5.84
N VAL A 426 15.84 16.70 4.64
CA VAL A 426 14.48 17.20 4.44
C VAL A 426 13.69 16.19 3.63
N PRO A 427 12.52 15.73 4.10
CA PRO A 427 11.70 14.80 3.32
C PRO A 427 11.21 15.47 2.04
N PHE A 428 11.08 14.71 0.96
CA PHE A 428 10.51 15.22 -0.29
C PHE A 428 8.97 15.17 -0.25
N GLY A 429 8.33 16.22 -0.73
CA GLY A 429 6.88 16.29 -0.91
C GLY A 429 6.37 17.67 -1.34
N GLN A 430 5.06 17.87 -1.23
CA GLN A 430 4.43 19.14 -1.59
C GLN A 430 4.63 20.17 -0.48
N VAL A 431 5.16 21.34 -0.81
CA VAL A 431 5.43 22.39 0.17
C VAL A 431 4.16 23.21 0.39
N GLN A 432 3.70 23.27 1.64
CA GLN A 432 2.55 24.09 2.03
C GLN A 432 2.95 25.15 3.03
N ALA A 433 2.66 26.41 2.69
CA ALA A 433 2.76 27.53 3.60
C ALA A 433 1.37 27.86 4.15
N LYS A 434 1.28 28.07 5.47
CA LYS A 434 0.06 28.54 6.13
C LYS A 434 0.40 29.67 7.08
N ARG A 435 -0.38 30.75 7.01
CA ARG A 435 -0.34 31.82 8.00
C ARG A 435 -1.18 31.42 9.21
N LYS A 436 -0.61 31.54 10.42
CA LYS A 436 -1.38 31.48 11.67
C LYS A 436 -1.49 32.88 12.25
N SER A 437 -2.65 33.24 12.79
CA SER A 437 -2.90 34.52 13.45
C SER A 437 -1.91 34.83 14.56
N ASP A 438 -1.47 33.78 15.28
CA ASP A 438 -0.68 33.91 16.51
C ASP A 438 0.83 33.99 16.24
N ASN A 439 1.27 33.80 15.00
CA ASN A 439 2.68 33.80 14.62
C ASN A 439 3.01 34.96 13.69
N ASN A 440 4.12 35.65 13.98
CA ASN A 440 4.66 36.71 13.12
C ASN A 440 5.33 36.18 11.84
N HIS A 441 5.46 34.86 11.68
CA HIS A 441 6.05 34.19 10.52
C HIS A 441 5.19 33.01 10.09
N GLN A 442 5.06 32.78 8.78
CA GLN A 442 4.33 31.64 8.21
C GLN A 442 4.96 30.30 8.63
N ILE A 443 4.11 29.29 8.76
CA ILE A 443 4.52 27.92 9.03
C ILE A 443 4.57 27.17 7.71
N VAL A 444 5.70 26.53 7.44
CA VAL A 444 5.90 25.72 6.23
C VAL A 444 6.00 24.25 6.62
N THR A 445 5.17 23.42 6.00
CA THR A 445 5.09 21.97 6.20
C THR A 445 5.19 21.25 4.87
N ILE A 446 5.74 20.04 4.88
CA ILE A 446 5.87 19.20 3.68
C ILE A 446 4.82 18.10 3.75
N GLU A 447 3.83 18.16 2.87
CA GLU A 447 2.79 17.13 2.78
C GLU A 447 3.27 15.96 1.91
N ARG A 448 3.05 14.74 2.43
CA ARG A 448 3.55 13.50 1.80
C ARG A 448 2.47 12.42 1.60
N LYS A 449 1.28 12.59 2.16
CA LYS A 449 0.24 11.53 2.17
C LYS A 449 -0.40 11.29 0.81
N SER A 450 -0.45 12.31 -0.04
CA SER A 450 -1.01 12.29 -1.39
C SER A 450 0.00 11.85 -2.47
N LEU A 451 1.26 11.59 -2.11
CA LEU A 451 2.30 11.26 -3.08
C LEU A 451 2.23 9.79 -3.51
N PRO A 452 2.45 9.48 -4.80
CA PRO A 452 2.65 8.12 -5.27
C PRO A 452 3.78 7.41 -4.50
N ALA A 453 3.64 6.09 -4.31
CA ALA A 453 4.59 5.23 -3.61
C ALA A 453 6.09 5.47 -3.94
N PRO A 454 6.53 5.68 -5.20
CA PRO A 454 7.95 5.94 -5.49
C PRO A 454 8.51 7.21 -4.85
N PHE A 455 7.68 8.22 -4.59
CA PHE A 455 8.11 9.49 -3.99
C PHE A 455 8.11 9.46 -2.46
N LEU A 456 7.44 8.48 -1.84
CA LEU A 456 7.42 8.30 -0.39
C LEU A 456 8.79 7.96 0.21
N HIS A 457 9.70 7.45 -0.61
CA HIS A 457 11.06 7.10 -0.23
C HIS A 457 12.07 8.21 -0.45
N GLN A 458 11.66 9.31 -1.09
CA GLN A 458 12.57 10.38 -1.45
C GLN A 458 12.76 11.39 -0.31
N TYR A 459 14.00 11.80 -0.13
CA TYR A 459 14.42 12.90 0.73
C TYR A 459 15.63 13.59 0.11
N LEU A 460 15.87 14.83 0.53
CA LEU A 460 16.97 15.65 0.07
C LEU A 460 17.90 15.97 1.23
N VAL A 461 19.18 16.15 0.92
CA VAL A 461 20.20 16.49 1.91
C VAL A 461 20.86 17.79 1.52
N PHE A 462 20.79 18.74 2.44
CA PHE A 462 21.45 20.03 2.32
C PHE A 462 22.64 20.11 3.26
N ILE A 463 23.74 20.69 2.80
CA ILE A 463 24.95 20.88 3.59
C ILE A 463 24.93 22.29 4.16
N LEU A 464 25.04 22.37 5.49
CA LEU A 464 25.26 23.62 6.22
C LEU A 464 26.74 23.80 6.48
N ASN A 465 27.27 24.92 5.99
CA ASN A 465 28.64 25.33 6.25
C ASN A 465 28.63 26.56 7.17
N ASP A 466 28.98 26.38 8.44
CA ASP A 466 28.88 27.44 9.45
C ASP A 466 29.90 28.56 9.26
N ARG A 467 31.01 28.28 8.56
CA ARG A 467 32.03 29.28 8.25
C ARG A 467 31.54 30.22 7.15
N PHE A 468 30.96 29.69 6.08
CA PHE A 468 30.41 30.50 5.00
C PHE A 468 29.00 31.01 5.31
N ARG A 469 28.32 30.40 6.28
CA ARG A 469 26.91 30.62 6.62
C ARG A 469 25.98 30.39 5.42
N ILE A 470 26.25 29.32 4.69
CA ILE A 470 25.52 28.95 3.48
C ILE A 470 24.90 27.57 3.65
N LEU A 471 23.64 27.44 3.22
CA LEU A 471 22.96 26.18 2.99
C LEU A 471 23.08 25.81 1.52
N GLN A 472 23.75 24.69 1.22
CA GLN A 472 24.03 24.22 -0.13
C GLN A 472 23.32 22.89 -0.43
N PRO A 473 22.77 22.70 -1.64
CA PRO A 473 22.31 21.38 -2.09
C PRO A 473 23.50 20.49 -2.40
N THR A 474 23.26 19.17 -2.37
CA THR A 474 24.30 18.18 -2.62
C THR A 474 24.65 18.16 -4.11
N GLU A 475 23.86 17.59 -5.04
CA GLU A 475 24.33 17.52 -6.45
C GLU A 475 23.26 17.52 -7.58
N SER A 476 21.95 17.56 -7.31
CA SER A 476 20.93 17.49 -8.38
C SER A 476 20.21 18.83 -8.63
N PRO A 477 19.83 19.16 -9.89
CA PRO A 477 19.00 20.33 -10.18
C PRO A 477 17.71 20.35 -9.36
N THR A 478 17.08 19.20 -9.17
CA THR A 478 15.93 19.00 -8.29
C THR A 478 16.21 19.48 -6.86
N GLY A 479 17.39 19.19 -6.31
CA GLY A 479 17.80 19.65 -4.98
C GLY A 479 17.98 21.17 -4.92
N TRP A 480 18.57 21.80 -5.95
CA TRP A 480 18.69 23.25 -6.05
C TRP A 480 17.33 23.94 -6.12
N LEU A 481 16.45 23.44 -7.00
CA LEU A 481 15.10 23.96 -7.17
C LEU A 481 14.26 23.80 -5.90
N TYR A 482 14.35 22.64 -5.23
CA TYR A 482 13.62 22.40 -4.00
C TYR A 482 14.11 23.31 -2.87
N LEU A 483 15.43 23.50 -2.75
CA LEU A 483 15.99 24.43 -1.78
C LEU A 483 15.54 25.88 -2.04
N ALA A 484 15.49 26.30 -3.31
CA ALA A 484 14.97 27.60 -3.69
C ALA A 484 13.49 27.75 -3.31
N LEU A 485 12.66 26.72 -3.55
CA LEU A 485 11.26 26.68 -3.13
C LEU A 485 11.11 26.81 -1.62
N LEU A 486 11.93 26.10 -0.83
CA LEU A 486 11.91 26.20 0.62
C LEU A 486 12.27 27.62 1.09
N HIS A 487 13.31 28.24 0.52
CA HIS A 487 13.68 29.63 0.83
C HIS A 487 12.59 30.64 0.41
N ALA A 488 11.97 30.46 -0.75
CA ALA A 488 10.89 31.33 -1.23
C ALA A 488 9.67 31.28 -0.29
N THR A 489 9.25 30.07 0.11
CA THR A 489 8.09 29.85 0.98
C THR A 489 8.34 30.21 2.45
N THR A 490 9.60 30.22 2.89
CA THR A 490 10.02 30.65 4.24
C THR A 490 10.57 32.08 4.29
N SER A 491 10.40 32.85 3.21
CA SER A 491 10.92 34.22 3.15
C SER A 491 10.20 35.14 4.15
N HIS A 492 10.88 36.22 4.54
CA HIS A 492 10.38 37.27 5.43
C HIS A 492 11.05 38.60 5.05
N PRO A 493 10.43 39.77 5.30
CA PRO A 493 11.06 41.07 5.03
C PRO A 493 12.39 41.30 5.77
N LEU A 494 12.63 40.56 6.85
CA LEU A 494 13.89 40.61 7.60
C LEU A 494 14.79 39.46 7.18
N PRO A 495 16.10 39.70 7.01
CA PRO A 495 17.07 38.63 6.74
C PRO A 495 17.09 37.56 7.83
N ASP A 496 17.35 36.31 7.44
CA ASP A 496 17.54 35.23 8.41
C ASP A 496 18.89 35.35 9.13
N GLN A 497 18.96 34.83 10.35
CA GLN A 497 20.13 35.02 11.23
C GLN A 497 21.37 34.28 10.75
N TYR A 498 21.19 33.21 9.98
CA TYR A 498 22.30 32.39 9.50
C TYR A 498 22.90 33.01 8.25
N THR A 499 22.16 33.08 7.16
CA THR A 499 22.64 33.56 5.85
C THR A 499 22.83 35.07 5.80
N GLY A 500 22.14 35.83 6.66
CA GLY A 500 22.11 37.29 6.57
C GLY A 500 21.36 37.80 5.32
N MET A 501 20.61 36.93 4.65
CA MET A 501 19.79 37.23 3.48
C MET A 501 18.32 36.91 3.80
N THR A 502 17.40 37.55 3.09
CA THR A 502 16.00 37.12 3.08
C THR A 502 15.85 35.82 2.30
N GLY A 503 14.81 35.04 2.61
CA GLY A 503 14.50 33.83 1.85
C GLY A 503 14.30 34.11 0.36
N MET A 504 13.70 35.24 0.01
CA MET A 504 13.53 35.68 -1.37
C MET A 504 14.87 35.90 -2.08
N GLU A 505 15.77 36.69 -1.50
CA GLU A 505 17.10 36.92 -2.08
C GLU A 505 17.86 35.61 -2.29
N ARG A 506 17.79 34.70 -1.30
CA ARG A 506 18.46 33.40 -1.39
C ARG A 506 17.81 32.49 -2.43
N ALA A 507 16.49 32.49 -2.56
CA ALA A 507 15.77 31.73 -3.58
C ALA A 507 16.16 32.19 -5.00
N PHE A 508 16.19 33.49 -5.27
CA PHE A 508 16.63 34.03 -6.56
C PHE A 508 18.11 33.74 -6.83
N GLN A 509 18.97 33.82 -5.81
CA GLN A 509 20.37 33.45 -5.96
C GLN A 509 20.54 31.97 -6.36
N LEU A 510 19.74 31.07 -5.77
CA LEU A 510 19.74 29.65 -6.12
C LEU A 510 19.20 29.42 -7.55
N LEU A 511 18.05 30.00 -7.90
CA LEU A 511 17.43 29.83 -9.23
C LEU A 511 18.28 30.36 -10.38
N LYS A 512 19.09 31.40 -10.13
CA LYS A 512 20.04 31.95 -11.09
C LYS A 512 21.34 31.16 -11.18
N SER A 513 21.62 30.28 -10.21
CA SER A 513 22.83 29.47 -10.19
C SER A 513 22.78 28.41 -11.28
N VAL A 514 23.94 28.08 -11.86
CA VAL A 514 24.09 27.00 -12.85
C VAL A 514 23.54 25.67 -12.34
N GLY A 515 23.58 25.42 -11.02
CA GLY A 515 23.03 24.20 -10.43
C GLY A 515 21.52 24.04 -10.55
N SER A 516 20.76 25.12 -10.80
CA SER A 516 19.33 25.04 -11.12
C SER A 516 19.03 24.77 -12.60
N TRP A 517 20.05 24.79 -13.46
CA TRP A 517 19.95 24.46 -14.88
C TRP A 517 20.31 22.99 -15.08
N SER A 518 19.77 22.41 -16.14
CA SER A 518 19.95 21.00 -16.47
C SER A 518 20.48 20.87 -17.89
N ASP A 519 21.37 19.92 -18.12
CA ASP A 519 21.87 19.48 -19.43
C ASP A 519 20.94 18.46 -20.10
N GLN A 520 19.86 18.07 -19.41
CA GLN A 520 18.80 17.20 -19.87
C GLN A 520 17.41 17.81 -19.61
N PRO A 521 16.36 17.41 -20.35
CA PRO A 521 15.00 17.80 -20.05
C PRO A 521 14.62 17.50 -18.59
N PHE A 522 13.97 18.45 -17.92
CA PHE A 522 13.53 18.27 -16.54
C PHE A 522 12.53 17.13 -16.44
N ASP A 523 12.73 16.27 -15.44
CA ASP A 523 11.80 15.24 -15.07
C ASP A 523 10.50 15.84 -14.50
N ALA A 524 9.48 14.99 -14.33
CA ALA A 524 8.18 15.42 -13.80
C ALA A 524 8.31 16.04 -12.39
N VAL A 525 9.31 15.63 -11.62
CA VAL A 525 9.56 16.13 -10.26
C VAL A 525 10.08 17.56 -10.28
N ALA A 526 11.16 17.83 -11.02
CA ALA A 526 11.72 19.16 -11.15
C ALA A 526 10.70 20.15 -11.73
N ARG A 527 9.91 19.71 -12.73
CA ARG A 527 8.82 20.53 -13.29
C ARG A 527 7.74 20.85 -12.26
N ASN A 528 7.34 19.89 -11.42
CA ASN A 528 6.39 20.14 -10.33
C ASN A 528 6.94 21.11 -9.27
N ILE A 529 8.25 21.10 -9.01
CA ILE A 529 8.89 22.07 -8.11
C ILE A 529 8.86 23.47 -8.74
N LEU A 530 9.26 23.59 -10.02
CA LEU A 530 9.21 24.85 -10.77
C LEU A 530 7.80 25.41 -10.84
N LEU A 531 6.80 24.55 -10.99
CA LEU A 531 5.39 24.93 -10.92
C LEU A 531 5.03 25.52 -9.55
N GLN A 532 5.41 24.84 -8.45
CA GLN A 532 5.19 25.38 -7.10
C GLN A 532 5.84 26.75 -6.93
N ILE A 533 7.06 26.94 -7.44
CA ILE A 533 7.74 28.25 -7.43
C ILE A 533 6.97 29.29 -8.23
N ALA A 534 6.53 28.94 -9.45
CA ALA A 534 5.76 29.85 -10.31
C ALA A 534 4.45 30.31 -9.65
N THR A 535 3.77 29.43 -8.93
CA THR A 535 2.52 29.76 -8.22
C THR A 535 2.68 30.74 -7.06
N ILE A 536 3.91 30.99 -6.59
CA ILE A 536 4.21 32.02 -5.58
C ILE A 536 3.99 33.43 -6.17
N SER A 537 4.17 33.61 -7.48
CA SER A 537 3.85 34.88 -8.13
C SER A 537 2.34 35.14 -8.10
N PRO A 538 1.94 36.41 -7.87
CA PRO A 538 0.53 36.77 -7.88
C PRO A 538 -0.04 36.62 -9.30
N LYS A 539 -1.33 36.32 -9.39
CA LYS A 539 -2.03 36.20 -10.68
C LYS A 539 -2.40 37.58 -11.19
N VAL A 540 -2.03 37.89 -12.42
CA VAL A 540 -2.20 39.21 -13.02
C VAL A 540 -2.94 39.12 -14.35
N ASN A 541 -4.02 39.89 -14.48
CA ASN A 541 -4.85 39.97 -15.68
C ASN A 541 -5.30 41.40 -15.95
N TYR A 542 -5.74 41.68 -17.18
CA TYR A 542 -6.40 42.95 -17.48
C TYR A 542 -7.88 42.91 -17.10
N TYR A 543 -8.42 44.06 -16.68
CA TYR A 543 -9.83 44.24 -16.39
C TYR A 543 -10.45 45.37 -17.23
N PRO A 544 -11.59 45.13 -17.91
CA PRO A 544 -12.13 43.81 -18.25
C PRO A 544 -11.19 43.06 -19.22
N GLU A 545 -11.25 41.72 -19.29
CA GLU A 545 -10.26 40.87 -20.01
C GLU A 545 -9.98 41.27 -21.47
N HIS A 546 -10.98 41.82 -22.16
CA HIS A 546 -10.90 42.23 -23.56
C HIS A 546 -10.28 43.62 -23.77
N LEU A 547 -9.96 44.36 -22.70
CA LEU A 547 -9.36 45.69 -22.74
C LEU A 547 -8.07 45.72 -21.93
N ARG A 548 -7.11 46.56 -22.32
CA ARG A 548 -5.86 46.79 -21.57
C ARG A 548 -5.91 48.11 -20.78
N CYS A 549 -7.08 48.48 -20.25
CA CYS A 549 -7.30 49.77 -19.58
C CYS A 549 -7.05 49.76 -18.07
N MET A 550 -7.14 48.60 -17.41
CA MET A 550 -6.90 48.44 -15.98
C MET A 550 -6.23 47.09 -15.69
N GLU A 551 -5.39 47.06 -14.66
CA GLU A 551 -4.68 45.86 -14.21
C GLU A 551 -5.36 45.32 -12.94
N SER A 552 -5.56 44.00 -12.90
CA SER A 552 -6.13 43.29 -11.75
C SER A 552 -5.10 42.29 -11.23
N ILE A 553 -4.75 42.43 -9.94
CA ILE A 553 -3.78 41.57 -9.25
C ILE A 553 -4.54 40.76 -8.19
N THR A 554 -4.48 39.44 -8.32
CA THR A 554 -5.01 38.50 -7.34
C THR A 554 -3.84 37.87 -6.57
N TRP A 555 -3.69 38.27 -5.32
CA TRP A 555 -2.66 37.78 -4.40
C TRP A 555 -3.06 36.43 -3.80
N ASN A 556 -2.08 35.62 -3.40
CA ASN A 556 -2.25 34.33 -2.74
C ASN A 556 -2.54 34.48 -1.23
N SER A 557 -3.51 35.34 -0.89
CA SER A 557 -3.79 35.85 0.46
C SER A 557 -4.08 34.78 1.52
N ASP A 558 -4.54 33.60 1.10
CA ASP A 558 -4.95 32.53 2.00
C ASP A 558 -3.77 31.70 2.54
N SER A 559 -2.61 31.75 1.88
CA SER A 559 -1.47 30.87 2.17
C SER A 559 -0.16 31.61 2.46
N LEU A 560 0.09 32.73 1.79
CA LEU A 560 1.37 33.45 1.84
C LEU A 560 1.17 34.94 2.20
N PRO A 561 2.08 35.55 2.97
CA PRO A 561 2.13 37.00 3.11
C PRO A 561 2.45 37.68 1.77
N HIS A 562 1.74 38.78 1.47
CA HIS A 562 1.94 39.59 0.25
C HIS A 562 3.41 39.99 0.00
N SER A 563 4.19 40.23 1.06
CA SER A 563 5.61 40.59 0.96
C SER A 563 6.49 39.49 0.37
N LEU A 564 5.98 38.26 0.22
CA LEU A 564 6.72 37.12 -0.34
C LEU A 564 6.40 36.89 -1.81
N GLU A 565 5.30 37.48 -2.30
CA GLU A 565 4.81 37.30 -3.65
C GLU A 565 5.57 38.24 -4.61
N HIS A 566 6.58 37.69 -5.27
CA HIS A 566 7.44 38.42 -6.20
C HIS A 566 7.03 38.12 -7.65
N PHE A 567 6.91 39.16 -8.49
CA PHE A 567 6.47 39.01 -9.90
C PHE A 567 7.44 38.19 -10.76
N GLY A 568 8.71 38.11 -10.36
CA GLY A 568 9.75 37.37 -11.09
C GLY A 568 9.78 35.85 -10.89
N TYR A 569 9.08 35.24 -9.91
CA TYR A 569 9.16 33.78 -9.69
C TYR A 569 8.61 32.98 -10.87
N TYR A 570 7.44 33.38 -11.40
CA TYR A 570 6.88 32.77 -12.60
C TYR A 570 7.82 32.96 -13.82
N LEU A 571 8.36 34.16 -14.01
CA LEU A 571 9.23 34.48 -15.15
C LEU A 571 10.50 33.62 -15.16
N ILE A 572 11.17 33.45 -14.01
CA ILE A 572 12.37 32.60 -13.92
C ILE A 572 12.03 31.11 -14.00
N ALA A 573 10.91 30.67 -13.43
CA ALA A 573 10.48 29.28 -13.53
C ALA A 573 10.12 28.92 -14.99
N ASN A 574 9.38 29.78 -15.68
CA ASN A 574 9.03 29.60 -17.09
C ASN A 574 10.30 29.54 -17.96
N LYS A 575 11.24 30.47 -17.75
CA LYS A 575 12.50 30.48 -18.50
C LYS A 575 13.33 29.19 -18.31
N LEU A 576 13.37 28.65 -17.09
CA LEU A 576 14.04 27.38 -16.82
C LEU A 576 13.34 26.20 -17.53
N VAL A 577 12.00 26.20 -17.57
CA VAL A 577 11.23 25.18 -18.30
C VAL A 577 11.47 25.31 -19.82
N GLU A 578 11.38 26.51 -20.39
CA GLU A 578 11.66 26.77 -21.81
C GLU A 578 13.06 26.31 -22.20
N ALA A 579 14.09 26.72 -21.45
CA ALA A 579 15.48 26.32 -21.71
C ALA A 579 15.67 24.80 -21.62
N SER A 580 14.91 24.12 -20.76
CA SER A 580 14.93 22.67 -20.64
C SER A 580 14.23 21.98 -21.83
N GLU A 581 13.16 22.57 -22.35
CA GLU A 581 12.42 22.05 -23.51
C GLU A 581 13.18 22.23 -24.82
N GLU A 582 14.02 23.27 -24.93
CA GLU A 582 14.97 23.43 -26.02
C GLU A 582 15.94 22.25 -26.14
N LEU A 583 16.17 21.47 -25.07
CA LEU A 583 17.04 20.29 -25.09
C LEU A 583 16.31 19.01 -25.54
N ASN A 584 14.97 19.04 -25.68
CA ASN A 584 14.19 17.85 -26.03
C ASN A 584 14.60 17.21 -27.37
N PHE A 585 15.14 17.99 -28.33
CA PHE A 585 15.56 17.42 -29.61
C PHE A 585 16.75 16.45 -29.48
N MET A 586 17.57 16.58 -28.43
CA MET A 586 18.73 15.70 -28.18
C MET A 586 18.37 14.45 -27.37
N HIS A 587 17.23 14.46 -26.69
CA HIS A 587 16.84 13.42 -25.74
C HIS A 587 15.53 12.77 -26.21
N SER A 588 15.57 11.49 -26.53
CA SER A 588 14.43 10.73 -27.08
C SER A 588 13.33 10.43 -26.04
N THR A 589 13.07 11.33 -25.10
CA THR A 589 12.12 11.14 -24.01
C THR A 589 10.75 11.68 -24.39
N SER A 590 9.87 10.77 -24.82
CA SER A 590 8.43 11.02 -24.95
C SER A 590 7.80 11.18 -23.56
N THR A 591 7.79 12.40 -23.03
CA THR A 591 7.05 12.70 -21.80
C THR A 591 5.92 13.66 -22.14
N SER A 592 4.80 13.12 -22.62
CA SER A 592 3.54 13.85 -22.78
C SER A 592 2.93 14.10 -21.40
N ASN A 593 3.21 15.26 -20.81
CA ASN A 593 2.57 15.72 -19.57
C ASN A 593 1.69 16.95 -19.87
N ASP A 594 0.47 16.70 -20.36
CA ASP A 594 -0.55 17.70 -20.73
C ASP A 594 -0.94 18.66 -19.59
N GLU A 595 -0.64 18.37 -18.31
CA GLU A 595 -1.02 19.22 -17.18
C GLU A 595 -0.06 20.40 -16.94
N LEU A 596 1.22 20.26 -17.28
CA LEU A 596 2.22 21.31 -17.06
C LEU A 596 2.19 22.37 -18.17
N HIS A 597 2.01 21.93 -19.43
CA HIS A 597 1.68 22.82 -20.54
C HIS A 597 0.42 23.64 -20.21
N LYS A 598 -0.62 23.03 -19.63
CA LYS A 598 -1.84 23.74 -19.25
C LYS A 598 -1.66 24.86 -18.23
N ILE A 599 -0.60 24.93 -17.41
CA ILE A 599 -0.42 26.03 -16.45
C ILE A 599 0.40 27.17 -17.04
N PHE A 600 1.48 26.87 -17.76
CA PHE A 600 2.22 27.89 -18.51
C PHE A 600 1.43 28.43 -19.72
N GLU A 601 0.54 27.63 -20.30
CA GLU A 601 -0.39 28.04 -21.36
C GLU A 601 -1.77 28.49 -20.84
N ASN A 602 -2.06 28.33 -19.54
CA ASN A 602 -3.35 28.77 -19.00
C ASN A 602 -3.44 30.29 -19.07
N LYS A 603 -4.58 30.79 -19.56
CA LYS A 603 -4.91 32.23 -19.62
C LYS A 603 -4.92 32.96 -18.26
N ASN A 604 -4.66 32.24 -17.15
CA ASN A 604 -4.69 32.78 -15.80
C ASN A 604 -3.48 33.67 -15.46
N TYR A 605 -2.35 33.49 -16.14
CA TYR A 605 -1.16 34.33 -15.99
C TYR A 605 -0.88 35.07 -17.28
N ASN A 606 -1.12 36.39 -17.29
CA ASN A 606 -0.71 37.22 -18.42
C ASN A 606 0.79 37.54 -18.31
N GLU A 607 1.63 36.71 -18.93
CA GLU A 607 3.10 36.84 -18.85
C GLU A 607 3.60 38.24 -19.23
N ASN A 608 3.02 38.86 -20.27
CA ASN A 608 3.40 40.21 -20.71
C ASN A 608 3.11 41.26 -19.64
N LEU A 609 1.94 41.17 -18.99
CA LEU A 609 1.58 42.07 -17.90
C LEU A 609 2.44 41.80 -16.66
N LEU A 610 2.76 40.54 -16.36
CA LEU A 610 3.63 40.17 -15.26
C LEU A 610 5.07 40.68 -15.47
N ALA A 611 5.59 40.58 -16.69
CA ALA A 611 6.89 41.11 -17.08
C ALA A 611 6.94 42.64 -16.97
N LYS A 612 5.85 43.33 -17.36
CA LYS A 612 5.70 44.78 -17.17
C LYS A 612 5.70 45.15 -15.68
N LEU A 613 4.88 44.49 -14.87
CA LEU A 613 4.83 44.73 -13.42
C LEU A 613 6.18 44.43 -12.76
N TYR A 614 6.83 43.33 -13.12
CA TYR A 614 8.19 43.06 -12.66
C TYR A 614 9.13 44.22 -12.99
N TRP A 615 9.10 44.73 -14.23
CA TRP A 615 9.95 45.84 -14.67
C TRP A 615 9.69 47.13 -13.89
N ASP A 616 8.42 47.48 -13.71
CA ASP A 616 7.99 48.69 -12.99
C ASP A 616 8.40 48.65 -11.51
N TYR A 617 8.34 47.47 -10.88
CA TYR A 617 8.67 47.29 -9.47
C TYR A 617 10.11 46.82 -9.19
N ARG A 618 10.93 46.53 -10.23
CA ARG A 618 12.26 45.92 -10.05
C ARG A 618 13.16 46.70 -9.09
N ASP A 619 13.03 48.03 -9.10
CA ASP A 619 13.90 48.92 -8.33
C ASP A 619 13.53 48.96 -6.85
N SER A 620 12.36 48.41 -6.51
CA SER A 620 11.93 48.16 -5.13
C SER A 620 12.53 46.87 -4.54
N TYR A 621 13.07 45.98 -5.38
CA TYR A 621 13.71 44.75 -4.93
C TYR A 621 15.21 44.94 -4.72
N ASN A 622 15.76 44.21 -3.72
CA ASN A 622 17.20 44.07 -3.57
C ASN A 622 17.79 43.54 -4.89
N PRO A 623 18.93 44.08 -5.39
CA PRO A 623 19.60 43.56 -6.58
C PRO A 623 19.79 42.04 -6.61
N THR A 624 19.97 41.41 -5.45
CA THR A 624 20.11 39.95 -5.33
C THR A 624 18.82 39.20 -5.68
N ALA A 625 17.66 39.79 -5.39
CA ALA A 625 16.33 39.26 -5.71
C ALA A 625 15.83 39.60 -7.12
N ARG A 626 16.62 40.32 -7.94
CA ARG A 626 16.28 40.60 -9.34
C ARG A 626 16.56 39.40 -10.25
N LEU A 627 15.89 39.37 -11.39
CA LEU A 627 16.19 38.46 -12.50
C LEU A 627 17.60 38.69 -13.05
N SER A 628 18.13 37.74 -13.82
CA SER A 628 19.44 37.91 -14.44
C SER A 628 19.44 39.06 -15.46
N ALA A 629 20.60 39.69 -15.67
CA ALA A 629 20.71 40.80 -16.62
C ALA A 629 20.28 40.42 -18.04
N GLN A 630 20.48 39.16 -18.43
CA GLN A 630 20.00 38.60 -19.69
C GLN A 630 18.46 38.59 -19.75
N MET A 631 17.80 38.06 -18.72
CA MET A 631 16.34 38.02 -18.64
C MET A 631 15.73 39.42 -18.62
N GLU A 632 16.31 40.35 -17.86
CA GLU A 632 15.87 41.75 -17.85
C GLU A 632 16.02 42.40 -19.24
N SER A 633 17.11 42.10 -19.96
CA SER A 633 17.31 42.58 -21.33
C SER A 633 16.28 42.00 -22.30
N GLU A 634 15.87 40.74 -22.11
CA GLU A 634 14.80 40.10 -22.90
C GLU A 634 13.43 40.74 -22.63
N ILE A 635 13.10 41.05 -21.37
CA ILE A 635 11.87 41.76 -20.98
C ILE A 635 11.82 43.15 -21.60
N TRP A 636 12.95 43.87 -21.59
CA TRP A 636 13.06 45.20 -22.20
C TRP A 636 12.86 45.18 -23.71
N ARG A 637 13.44 44.20 -24.41
CA ARG A 637 13.32 44.08 -25.88
C ARG A 637 11.91 43.74 -26.34
N LYS A 638 11.11 43.07 -25.50
CA LYS A 638 9.72 42.71 -25.80
C LYS A 638 8.72 43.84 -25.48
N SER A 639 9.10 44.83 -24.66
CA SER A 639 8.23 45.93 -24.25
C SER A 639 8.51 47.22 -25.03
N GLU A 640 7.81 47.45 -26.14
CA GLU A 640 7.64 48.80 -26.68
C GLU A 640 6.63 49.56 -25.81
N THR A 641 7.06 50.12 -24.67
CA THR A 641 6.35 51.26 -24.04
C THR A 641 7.29 52.05 -23.12
N LYS A 642 7.08 53.38 -23.12
CA LYS A 642 7.89 54.37 -22.40
C LYS A 642 7.82 54.17 -20.89
N SER A 643 8.98 54.27 -20.25
CA SER A 643 9.18 54.26 -18.80
C SER A 643 8.32 55.29 -18.08
N TYR A 644 7.55 54.85 -17.07
CA TYR A 644 7.05 55.73 -16.02
C TYR A 644 8.04 55.70 -14.85
N GLN A 645 8.59 56.85 -14.48
CA GLN A 645 9.43 56.97 -13.28
C GLN A 645 8.57 57.41 -12.09
N PRO A 646 8.60 56.69 -10.95
CA PRO A 646 8.01 57.22 -9.73
C PRO A 646 8.88 58.36 -9.19
N VAL A 647 8.27 59.52 -8.95
CA VAL A 647 8.89 60.65 -8.27
C VAL A 647 8.91 60.34 -6.77
N TRP A 648 10.11 60.15 -6.23
CA TRP A 648 10.33 60.10 -4.79
C TRP A 648 10.30 61.53 -4.23
N GLN A 649 9.28 61.85 -3.42
CA GLN A 649 9.35 63.01 -2.53
C GLN A 649 10.09 62.61 -1.25
N SER A 650 11.19 63.30 -1.01
CA SER A 650 11.98 63.24 0.22
C SER A 650 11.14 63.65 1.43
N CYS A 651 10.84 62.71 2.32
CA CYS A 651 10.39 63.01 3.68
C CYS A 651 11.63 63.18 4.60
N PRO A 652 11.73 64.27 5.39
CA PRO A 652 12.82 64.42 6.34
C PRO A 652 12.70 63.44 7.51
N LEU A 653 13.84 62.86 7.87
CA LEU A 653 14.05 62.07 9.08
C LEU A 653 13.78 62.91 10.33
N ALA A 654 12.87 62.43 11.19
CA ALA A 654 12.88 62.71 12.63
C ALA A 654 12.29 61.50 13.36
N ALA A 655 13.14 60.51 13.63
CA ALA A 655 12.81 59.42 14.55
C ALA A 655 13.28 59.82 15.96
N ASN A 656 12.33 60.19 16.82
CA ASN A 656 12.56 60.23 18.26
C ASN A 656 12.28 58.83 18.82
N TYR A 657 13.33 58.07 19.12
CA TYR A 657 13.21 56.83 19.90
C TYR A 657 13.32 57.15 21.38
N SER A 658 12.27 56.84 22.14
CA SER A 658 12.37 56.67 23.60
C SER A 658 12.85 55.25 23.90
N SER A 659 13.93 55.15 24.69
CA SER A 659 14.43 53.90 25.26
C SER A 659 13.38 53.26 26.19
N LEU A 660 13.12 51.96 26.02
CA LEU A 660 12.54 51.14 27.09
C LEU A 660 13.53 50.03 27.48
N SER A 661 13.73 49.95 28.79
CA SER A 661 14.64 49.07 29.51
C SER A 661 14.19 47.61 29.51
N LEU A 662 15.16 46.71 29.42
CA LEU A 662 15.02 45.29 29.74
C LEU A 662 14.63 45.08 31.22
N THR A 663 13.48 44.46 31.44
CA THR A 663 13.19 43.45 32.46
C THR A 663 11.98 42.66 31.94
N GLY A 664 11.83 41.36 32.02
CA GLY A 664 12.55 40.30 32.70
C GLY A 664 11.51 39.22 32.99
N SER A 665 11.40 38.19 32.13
CA SER A 665 10.80 36.88 32.45
C SER A 665 10.73 35.97 31.22
N LEU A 666 11.86 35.35 30.85
CA LEU A 666 11.81 34.12 30.08
C LEU A 666 12.85 33.16 30.65
N TYR A 667 12.33 32.03 31.14
CA TYR A 667 13.01 30.86 31.72
C TYR A 667 13.40 30.96 33.19
N ALA A 668 12.49 30.49 34.04
CA ALA A 668 12.81 29.78 35.27
C ALA A 668 12.19 28.37 35.18
N SER A 669 13.03 27.37 35.37
CA SER A 669 12.75 25.94 35.53
C SER A 669 11.78 25.64 36.69
N GLY A 670 11.09 24.48 36.63
CA GLY A 670 10.67 23.78 37.85
C GLY A 670 9.32 23.06 37.79
N ASP A 671 9.40 21.75 37.54
CA ASP A 671 8.73 20.70 38.30
C ASP A 671 7.25 20.32 38.05
N LEU A 672 7.12 19.15 37.40
CA LEU A 672 6.37 17.96 37.84
C LEU A 672 5.40 18.15 39.02
N ASN A 673 4.12 17.82 38.78
CA ASN A 673 3.43 16.94 39.73
C ASN A 673 2.36 16.06 39.07
N LEU A 674 2.52 14.75 39.32
CA LEU A 674 1.59 13.67 39.02
C LEU A 674 0.31 13.82 39.84
N LYS A 675 -0.85 13.71 39.20
CA LYS A 675 -2.10 13.22 39.78
C LYS A 675 -3.11 13.03 38.65
N ASP A 676 -3.24 11.82 38.14
CA ASP A 676 -4.29 10.89 38.58
C ASP A 676 -4.40 9.74 37.55
N SER A 677 -3.47 8.79 37.66
CA SER A 677 -3.45 7.58 36.82
C SER A 677 -4.33 6.47 37.39
N THR A 678 -5.42 6.81 38.09
CA THR A 678 -6.30 5.82 38.75
C THR A 678 -7.61 5.54 38.01
N GLN A 679 -7.85 6.10 36.82
CA GLN A 679 -9.19 6.03 36.18
C GLN A 679 -9.29 5.57 34.71
N LEU A 680 -8.23 5.05 34.06
CA LEU A 680 -8.35 4.58 32.68
C LEU A 680 -8.37 3.04 32.60
N GLN A 681 -9.58 2.48 32.67
CA GLN A 681 -9.92 1.07 32.48
C GLN A 681 -10.04 0.71 30.98
N CYS A 682 -8.99 0.16 30.37
CA CYS A 682 -9.08 -0.48 29.06
C CYS A 682 -8.13 -1.70 28.97
N PHE A 683 -8.58 -2.85 29.47
CA PHE A 683 -8.01 -4.21 29.39
C PHE A 683 -7.01 -4.70 30.47
N PRO A 684 -7.19 -5.96 30.96
CA PRO A 684 -6.36 -6.57 31.97
C PRO A 684 -5.24 -7.40 31.33
N LEU A 685 -3.98 -7.03 31.54
CA LEU A 685 -2.85 -7.93 31.28
C LEU A 685 -2.09 -8.15 32.60
N SER A 686 -2.71 -9.02 33.41
CA SER A 686 -2.32 -9.55 34.73
C SER A 686 -2.06 -8.56 35.87
N ARG A 687 -2.56 -8.91 37.06
CA ARG A 687 -2.40 -8.21 38.34
C ARG A 687 -1.01 -7.64 38.61
#